data_AF-A0A835WYI0-F1
#
_entry.id   AF-A0A835WYI0-F1
#
_cell.length_a   1.000
_cell.length_b   1.000
_cell.length_c   1.000
_cell.angle_alpha   90.00
_cell.angle_beta   90.00
_cell.angle_gamma   90.00
#
_symmetry.space_group_name_H-M   'P 1'
#
loop_
_entity.id
_entity.type
_entity.pdbx_description
1 polymer ?
#
loop_
_entity_poly.entity_id
_entity_poly.type
_entity_poly.pdbx_seq_one_letter_code
_entity_poly.pdbx_strand_id
1 'polypeptide(L)'
;MEPRQQLRRRPAAARAQALAVVMLAAALLPLPLAPLVAAADAPAAAAAPAAAAAPAAAAAAGAAAGRTAEGTAAAGALLSAPSPPPVLGTAAATTHFTAQQQRRQQRRQQQQQATSNATSPSSSDDGPQQQQQQQLLLQESDLRKVKGGGGGSKKGGSNSKKPKSAWRTLPFTSPVVPALLAVLPPYDKYLAIENSKTTTTALLDFGEGTATAMKSLVNSFCGAPVQLEGGELIVVGGHHGYKNGIADGRDKIQMFSLDPEPTFSLLHPLRWNRWYPAVTTLADGRVLIVGGSYKADAGSLPPFSEIFDPRAPDQETQLLPTPQNFVDNAGMQWFAFIHTLPKGHVLWWGDRGGSISDVGSHDVLADLPDLPEAVTHSTAYPYTSTVLVLPYRPEEDYRTTLMIFGGAEGGADIDTPAVGTSLRLELRQCASAASGYCAVPWEVEEMGVPRVMGDSVLLPNGKVLLLNGAQWGRAAYSPEGQKAGGQGSHPATQPLIYEPWRPAGERYFPVAANPIPRLYHSTACLHRTGEVISAGCDTCSDSVPGLTAAMTPNPKGLLEKRLQLFTPAEIAPGVARPVITRAPGSIARDETFTVEFTYEAAGDAGGGGGQGTKPLTVAAASLVTPCAATHSIGWNQRVVFLQVVTPDSGAGASGGGGGTRSLTLAAPPSSHPGLTPPGWHLLFLVASDGSYSEGVWVNVMAE
;
A
#
# COMPACT_ATOMS: atom_id res chain seq x y z
N MET A 1 -36.83 -31.11 -68.39
CA MET A 1 -37.68 -32.25 -68.00
C MET A 1 -37.51 -32.47 -66.50
N GLU A 2 -38.52 -32.07 -65.74
CA GLU A 2 -38.85 -32.64 -64.42
C GLU A 2 -39.24 -34.14 -64.57
N PRO A 3 -39.42 -34.99 -63.52
CA PRO A 3 -40.06 -34.60 -62.25
C PRO A 3 -39.73 -35.36 -60.92
N ARG A 4 -40.15 -34.73 -59.81
CA ARG A 4 -40.90 -35.29 -58.64
C ARG A 4 -40.20 -36.19 -57.60
N GLN A 5 -40.60 -36.26 -56.32
CA GLN A 5 -41.35 -35.43 -55.35
C GLN A 5 -41.66 -36.33 -54.13
N GLN A 6 -41.63 -35.76 -52.91
CA GLN A 6 -42.56 -35.92 -51.74
C GLN A 6 -41.82 -35.31 -50.51
N LEU A 7 -42.18 -34.23 -49.79
CA LEU A 7 -43.44 -33.53 -49.43
C LEU A 7 -44.39 -34.48 -48.64
N ARG A 8 -44.84 -34.26 -47.40
CA ARG A 8 -45.20 -33.07 -46.55
C ARG A 8 -45.22 -33.53 -45.05
N ARG A 9 -45.43 -32.75 -43.95
CA ARG A 9 -46.27 -31.57 -43.63
C ARG A 9 -45.78 -30.87 -42.34
N ARG A 10 -45.85 -29.53 -42.31
CA ARG A 10 -46.17 -28.70 -41.11
C ARG A 10 -47.70 -28.51 -41.04
N PRO A 11 -48.23 -27.90 -39.97
CA PRO A 11 -48.69 -26.52 -40.17
C PRO A 11 -48.33 -25.56 -39.02
N ALA A 12 -48.51 -24.28 -39.33
CA ALA A 12 -48.29 -23.09 -38.53
C ALA A 12 -49.62 -22.32 -38.33
N ALA A 13 -49.51 -21.20 -37.59
CA ALA A 13 -50.37 -20.00 -37.60
C ALA A 13 -51.59 -20.01 -36.64
N ALA A 14 -52.10 -18.90 -36.10
CA ALA A 14 -51.82 -17.48 -36.30
C ALA A 14 -52.47 -16.59 -35.20
N ARG A 15 -51.83 -15.44 -34.94
CA ARG A 15 -52.35 -14.05 -34.81
C ARG A 15 -53.76 -13.77 -34.23
N ALA A 16 -53.82 -12.71 -33.39
CA ALA A 16 -54.66 -11.54 -33.66
C ALA A 16 -54.15 -10.28 -32.92
N GLN A 17 -54.19 -9.15 -33.62
CA GLN A 17 -53.92 -7.78 -33.18
C GLN A 17 -55.25 -7.02 -32.91
N ALA A 18 -55.10 -5.79 -32.41
CA ALA A 18 -56.03 -4.65 -32.35
C ALA A 18 -56.68 -4.45 -30.96
N LEU A 19 -56.82 -3.24 -30.41
CA LEU A 19 -57.17 -1.96 -31.04
C LEU A 19 -56.68 -0.75 -30.18
N ALA A 20 -56.79 0.44 -30.76
CA ALA A 20 -56.16 1.69 -30.34
C ALA A 20 -57.15 2.70 -29.69
N VAL A 21 -56.60 3.61 -28.86
CA VAL A 21 -56.96 5.03 -28.60
C VAL A 21 -58.25 5.34 -27.81
N VAL A 22 -58.13 6.25 -26.81
CA VAL A 22 -58.91 7.51 -26.62
C VAL A 22 -58.73 8.10 -25.19
N MET A 23 -58.19 9.33 -25.13
CA MET A 23 -58.44 10.48 -24.20
C MET A 23 -58.13 10.38 -22.68
N LEU A 24 -57.89 11.43 -21.90
CA LEU A 24 -57.43 12.84 -22.00
C LEU A 24 -57.63 13.42 -20.57
N ALA A 25 -56.74 14.31 -20.11
CA ALA A 25 -56.94 15.32 -19.04
C ALA A 25 -57.17 14.80 -17.59
N ALA A 26 -56.88 15.51 -16.50
CA ALA A 26 -56.13 16.72 -16.15
C ALA A 26 -56.21 16.84 -14.61
N ALA A 27 -55.50 17.85 -14.07
CA ALA A 27 -55.63 18.48 -12.75
C ALA A 27 -54.74 17.89 -11.61
N LEU A 28 -53.73 18.63 -11.10
CA LEU A 28 -53.82 19.84 -10.23
C LEU A 28 -54.40 19.42 -8.86
N LEU A 29 -53.81 19.63 -7.68
CA LEU A 29 -52.94 20.68 -7.13
C LEU A 29 -52.39 20.19 -5.74
N PRO A 30 -51.59 21.01 -5.02
CA PRO A 30 -50.64 20.64 -3.98
C PRO A 30 -51.03 21.17 -2.59
N LEU A 31 -50.03 21.21 -1.69
CA LEU A 31 -49.90 22.06 -0.48
C LEU A 31 -50.63 21.57 0.81
N PRO A 32 -50.21 22.00 2.02
CA PRO A 32 -49.47 23.23 2.29
C PRO A 32 -48.20 23.17 3.15
N LEU A 33 -47.33 24.10 2.80
CA LEU A 33 -46.36 24.77 3.66
C LEU A 33 -47.03 25.95 4.36
N ALA A 34 -46.37 26.37 5.46
CA ALA A 34 -46.32 27.72 6.04
C ALA A 34 -47.16 27.93 7.33
N PRO A 35 -46.89 28.98 8.13
CA PRO A 35 -45.60 29.60 8.50
C PRO A 35 -45.53 30.03 10.00
N LEU A 36 -44.52 30.86 10.32
CA LEU A 36 -44.35 31.80 11.45
C LEU A 36 -43.65 31.27 12.72
N VAL A 37 -42.85 32.03 13.48
CA VAL A 37 -42.11 33.31 13.33
C VAL A 37 -41.11 33.37 14.51
N ALA A 38 -40.09 34.21 14.36
CA ALA A 38 -39.02 34.58 15.30
C ALA A 38 -39.41 34.99 16.74
N ALA A 39 -38.47 34.78 17.68
CA ALA A 39 -37.98 35.69 18.75
C ALA A 39 -37.18 34.84 19.76
N ALA A 40 -35.86 35.00 19.94
CA ALA A 40 -35.12 36.06 20.65
C ALA A 40 -35.01 35.83 22.19
N ASP A 41 -33.77 35.99 22.66
CA ASP A 41 -33.27 36.31 24.01
C ASP A 41 -32.98 35.21 25.07
N ALA A 42 -31.74 35.29 25.56
CA ALA A 42 -31.03 34.57 26.64
C ALA A 42 -31.34 35.17 28.03
N PRO A 43 -30.54 35.04 29.12
CA PRO A 43 -29.48 34.09 29.54
C PRO A 43 -29.65 33.58 31.02
N ALA A 44 -28.57 32.98 31.58
CA ALA A 44 -28.22 32.75 33.01
C ALA A 44 -28.38 31.30 33.51
N ALA A 45 -27.58 30.73 34.43
CA ALA A 45 -26.25 30.98 35.00
C ALA A 45 -25.95 29.80 35.95
N ALA A 46 -24.65 29.46 36.11
CA ALA A 46 -23.97 28.88 37.28
C ALA A 46 -24.64 27.81 38.17
N ALA A 47 -23.95 26.67 38.37
CA ALA A 47 -23.35 26.28 39.66
C ALA A 47 -22.62 24.92 39.59
N ALA A 48 -21.39 24.89 40.13
CA ALA A 48 -20.67 23.70 40.57
C ALA A 48 -21.26 23.15 41.89
N PRO A 49 -20.84 21.96 42.38
CA PRO A 49 -19.68 21.97 43.31
C PRO A 49 -18.72 20.76 43.27
N ALA A 50 -17.44 21.09 43.50
CA ALA A 50 -16.39 20.51 44.36
C ALA A 50 -16.34 19.01 44.78
N ALA A 51 -15.16 18.43 44.49
CA ALA A 51 -14.14 17.86 45.41
C ALA A 51 -14.29 16.47 46.08
N ALA A 52 -13.32 15.59 45.76
CA ALA A 52 -12.50 14.71 46.64
C ALA A 52 -11.84 13.62 45.75
N ALA A 53 -10.64 13.08 45.93
CA ALA A 53 -9.45 13.34 46.73
C ALA A 53 -8.34 12.43 46.14
N ALA A 54 -7.09 12.86 46.16
CA ALA A 54 -5.91 12.06 45.79
C ALA A 54 -5.60 10.97 46.86
N PRO A 55 -4.63 10.08 46.57
CA PRO A 55 -3.42 10.16 47.38
C PRO A 55 -2.11 10.04 46.59
N ALA A 56 -1.06 10.61 47.18
CA ALA A 56 0.31 10.63 46.71
C ALA A 56 1.18 9.55 47.38
N ALA A 57 2.18 9.10 46.60
CA ALA A 57 3.56 8.76 46.96
C ALA A 57 3.90 7.80 48.13
N ALA A 58 4.70 6.78 47.80
CA ALA A 58 5.81 6.34 48.64
C ALA A 58 6.96 5.80 47.77
N ALA A 59 8.12 6.44 47.89
CA ALA A 59 9.41 5.96 47.43
C ALA A 59 10.05 5.08 48.52
N ALA A 60 10.79 4.04 48.12
CA ALA A 60 11.83 3.44 48.96
C ALA A 60 12.95 2.88 48.08
N ALA A 61 14.12 3.51 48.18
CA ALA A 61 15.40 2.95 47.78
C ALA A 61 15.91 1.98 48.86
N GLY A 62 16.60 0.91 48.45
CA GLY A 62 17.30 -0.01 49.34
C GLY A 62 18.27 -0.89 48.55
N ALA A 63 19.56 -0.69 48.80
CA ALA A 63 20.68 -1.24 48.07
C ALA A 63 21.16 -2.62 48.58
N ALA A 64 21.95 -3.26 47.71
CA ALA A 64 23.16 -4.04 48.00
C ALA A 64 23.08 -5.52 48.46
N ALA A 65 23.64 -6.35 47.56
CA ALA A 65 24.75 -7.31 47.78
C ALA A 65 24.55 -8.58 48.64
N GLY A 66 24.93 -9.72 48.06
CA GLY A 66 25.26 -10.93 48.82
C GLY A 66 25.43 -12.17 47.95
N ARG A 67 26.68 -12.52 47.63
CA ARG A 67 27.10 -13.76 46.94
C ARG A 67 27.04 -14.95 47.91
N THR A 68 26.84 -16.16 47.35
CA THR A 68 27.57 -17.45 47.57
C THR A 68 26.69 -18.58 46.99
N ALA A 69 27.04 -19.31 45.93
CA ALA A 69 28.10 -20.32 45.75
C ALA A 69 27.84 -21.66 46.47
N GLU A 70 27.82 -22.72 45.66
CA GLU A 70 28.03 -24.15 45.96
C GLU A 70 26.93 -24.89 46.76
N GLY A 71 26.51 -26.11 46.45
CA GLY A 71 26.98 -27.10 45.48
C GLY A 71 26.35 -28.46 45.78
N THR A 72 26.61 -29.40 44.87
CA THR A 72 26.51 -30.87 44.98
C THR A 72 25.20 -31.59 44.62
N ALA A 73 25.42 -32.58 43.76
CA ALA A 73 24.53 -33.53 43.13
C ALA A 73 24.12 -34.68 44.06
N ALA A 74 23.00 -35.34 43.75
CA ALA A 74 22.92 -36.80 43.71
C ALA A 74 21.68 -37.26 42.93
N ALA A 75 21.90 -38.31 42.14
CA ALA A 75 20.96 -38.95 41.25
C ALA A 75 19.98 -39.89 41.97
N GLY A 76 18.86 -40.21 41.31
CA GLY A 76 18.23 -41.53 41.45
C GLY A 76 16.71 -41.61 41.28
N ALA A 77 16.32 -42.41 40.29
CA ALA A 77 15.08 -43.20 40.18
C ALA A 77 13.90 -42.65 39.33
N LEU A 78 13.87 -43.15 38.09
CA LEU A 78 12.75 -43.76 37.36
C LEU A 78 11.35 -43.64 37.99
N LEU A 79 10.38 -43.15 37.19
CA LEU A 79 9.04 -43.74 37.03
C LEU A 79 8.36 -43.20 35.76
N SER A 80 7.63 -44.10 35.12
CA SER A 80 7.02 -44.08 33.79
C SER A 80 5.80 -43.17 33.60
N ALA A 81 5.60 -42.72 32.36
CA ALA A 81 4.46 -41.93 31.86
C ALA A 81 3.11 -42.71 31.80
N PRO A 82 1.98 -42.00 31.68
CA PRO A 82 0.78 -42.52 31.01
C PRO A 82 0.36 -41.68 29.78
N SER A 83 -0.03 -42.40 28.72
CA SER A 83 -0.60 -41.92 27.45
C SER A 83 -2.09 -41.54 27.54
N PRO A 84 -2.63 -40.72 26.61
CA PRO A 84 -4.06 -40.37 26.55
C PRO A 84 -4.92 -41.41 25.77
N PRO A 85 -6.26 -41.42 25.95
CA PRO A 85 -7.18 -42.46 25.43
C PRO A 85 -7.59 -42.26 23.95
N PRO A 86 -8.18 -43.28 23.29
CA PRO A 86 -8.36 -43.33 21.84
C PRO A 86 -9.66 -42.67 21.35
N VAL A 87 -9.61 -42.10 20.13
CA VAL A 87 -10.76 -41.56 19.39
C VAL A 87 -11.20 -42.56 18.30
N LEU A 88 -12.51 -42.80 18.23
CA LEU A 88 -13.22 -43.64 17.27
C LEU A 88 -13.14 -43.08 15.83
N GLY A 89 -12.88 -43.97 14.86
CA GLY A 89 -12.73 -43.63 13.45
C GLY A 89 -14.05 -43.60 12.67
N THR A 90 -14.11 -42.75 11.64
CA THR A 90 -15.06 -42.82 10.53
C THR A 90 -14.28 -42.90 9.21
N ALA A 91 -14.53 -43.95 8.44
CA ALA A 91 -13.86 -44.27 7.19
C ALA A 91 -14.77 -43.89 6.00
N ALA A 92 -14.50 -42.75 5.36
CA ALA A 92 -15.07 -42.39 4.06
C ALA A 92 -14.27 -41.26 3.38
N ALA A 93 -12.95 -41.42 3.20
CA ALA A 93 -12.14 -40.47 2.42
C ALA A 93 -10.97 -41.11 1.65
N THR A 94 -10.77 -42.43 1.74
CA THR A 94 -9.53 -43.08 1.29
C THR A 94 -9.59 -43.68 -0.11
N THR A 95 -10.75 -43.65 -0.79
CA THR A 95 -10.93 -44.30 -2.11
C THR A 95 -10.74 -43.38 -3.32
N HIS A 96 -10.75 -42.05 -3.15
CA HIS A 96 -10.49 -41.11 -4.26
C HIS A 96 -9.01 -40.76 -4.46
N PHE A 97 -8.16 -40.99 -3.44
CA PHE A 97 -6.75 -40.56 -3.46
C PHE A 97 -5.81 -41.53 -4.21
N THR A 98 -6.14 -42.81 -4.27
CA THR A 98 -5.31 -43.85 -4.90
C THR A 98 -5.40 -43.84 -6.44
N ALA A 99 -6.54 -43.43 -7.02
CA ALA A 99 -6.73 -43.39 -8.47
C ALA A 99 -5.98 -42.25 -9.18
N GLN A 100 -5.59 -41.20 -8.46
CA GLN A 100 -4.86 -40.04 -9.02
C GLN A 100 -3.34 -40.27 -8.99
N GLN A 101 -2.83 -41.00 -8.00
CA GLN A 101 -1.41 -41.38 -7.93
C GLN A 101 -1.03 -42.40 -9.00
N GLN A 102 -1.89 -43.37 -9.30
CA GLN A 102 -1.63 -44.37 -10.36
C GLN A 102 -1.53 -43.73 -11.76
N ARG A 103 -2.36 -42.72 -12.07
CA ARG A 103 -2.30 -41.99 -13.36
C ARG A 103 -1.02 -41.14 -13.51
N ARG A 104 -0.48 -40.62 -12.41
CA ARG A 104 0.79 -39.87 -12.40
C ARG A 104 2.00 -40.77 -12.62
N GLN A 105 2.00 -42.00 -12.10
CA GLN A 105 3.07 -42.96 -12.35
C GLN A 105 3.11 -43.44 -13.81
N GLN A 106 1.95 -43.68 -14.43
CA GLN A 106 1.88 -44.09 -15.85
C GLN A 106 2.41 -42.99 -16.80
N ARG A 107 2.14 -41.70 -16.52
CA ARG A 107 2.67 -40.58 -17.33
C ARG A 107 4.18 -40.40 -17.19
N ARG A 108 4.75 -40.68 -16.01
CA ARG A 108 6.20 -40.63 -15.79
C ARG A 108 6.95 -41.73 -16.55
N GLN A 109 6.38 -42.93 -16.64
CA GLN A 109 6.98 -44.02 -17.41
C GLN A 109 6.95 -43.75 -18.92
N GLN A 110 5.93 -43.06 -19.43
CA GLN A 110 5.86 -42.66 -20.85
C GLN A 110 6.84 -41.53 -21.20
N GLN A 111 7.15 -40.62 -20.29
CA GLN A 111 8.14 -39.55 -20.53
C GLN A 111 9.59 -40.03 -20.46
N GLN A 112 9.89 -41.06 -19.65
CA GLN A 112 11.24 -41.62 -19.54
C GLN A 112 11.67 -42.41 -20.79
N GLN A 113 10.75 -42.82 -21.65
CA GLN A 113 11.07 -43.46 -22.94
C GLN A 113 11.34 -42.46 -24.07
N ALA A 114 11.14 -41.16 -23.87
CA ALA A 114 11.28 -40.14 -24.92
C ALA A 114 12.60 -39.34 -24.87
N THR A 115 13.45 -39.55 -23.86
CA THR A 115 14.71 -38.82 -23.68
C THR A 115 15.90 -39.76 -23.62
N SER A 116 16.20 -40.41 -24.74
CA SER A 116 17.50 -40.97 -25.03
C SER A 116 17.84 -40.67 -26.49
N ASN A 117 18.36 -39.47 -26.74
CA ASN A 117 19.23 -39.10 -27.87
C ASN A 117 19.39 -37.57 -27.92
N ALA A 118 20.52 -37.05 -27.43
CA ALA A 118 21.33 -36.02 -28.10
C ALA A 118 22.39 -35.46 -27.13
N THR A 119 23.60 -35.39 -27.67
CA THR A 119 24.92 -35.17 -27.06
C THR A 119 25.38 -33.71 -27.16
N SER A 120 26.23 -33.26 -26.23
CA SER A 120 27.06 -32.02 -26.22
C SER A 120 28.27 -32.10 -27.19
N PRO A 121 29.28 -31.17 -27.30
CA PRO A 121 29.59 -29.91 -26.55
C PRO A 121 30.29 -28.70 -27.33
N SER A 122 30.71 -27.64 -26.56
CA SER A 122 31.85 -26.67 -26.72
C SER A 122 31.70 -25.41 -27.61
N SER A 123 32.36 -24.23 -27.46
CA SER A 123 33.07 -23.45 -26.40
C SER A 123 33.50 -22.04 -26.95
N SER A 124 33.88 -21.12 -26.04
CA SER A 124 34.79 -19.92 -26.13
C SER A 124 34.35 -18.52 -26.64
N ASP A 125 34.38 -17.57 -25.69
CA ASP A 125 35.06 -16.24 -25.58
C ASP A 125 34.65 -14.92 -26.31
N ASP A 126 34.45 -13.93 -25.43
CA ASP A 126 34.86 -12.51 -25.37
C ASP A 126 34.26 -11.38 -26.23
N GLY A 127 33.57 -10.46 -25.53
CA GLY A 127 33.48 -9.02 -25.81
C GLY A 127 32.06 -8.42 -25.81
N PRO A 128 31.62 -7.73 -24.73
CA PRO A 128 31.11 -6.37 -24.91
C PRO A 128 31.23 -5.48 -23.65
N GLN A 129 32.40 -4.89 -23.39
CA GLN A 129 32.52 -3.77 -22.43
C GLN A 129 32.76 -2.41 -23.11
N GLN A 130 33.07 -2.37 -24.41
CA GLN A 130 33.31 -1.11 -25.13
C GLN A 130 32.06 -0.52 -25.82
N GLN A 131 31.03 -1.32 -26.13
CA GLN A 131 29.81 -0.78 -26.76
C GLN A 131 28.88 -0.06 -25.76
N GLN A 132 28.95 -0.41 -24.47
CA GLN A 132 28.08 0.18 -23.45
C GLN A 132 28.52 1.61 -23.06
N GLN A 133 29.81 1.92 -23.20
CA GLN A 133 30.35 3.25 -22.91
C GLN A 133 30.09 4.25 -24.05
N GLN A 134 29.87 3.77 -25.28
CA GLN A 134 29.61 4.62 -26.44
C GLN A 134 28.14 5.04 -26.59
N GLN A 135 27.19 4.26 -26.03
CA GLN A 135 25.77 4.63 -25.97
C GLN A 135 25.44 5.66 -24.87
N LEU A 136 26.18 5.67 -23.76
CA LEU A 136 26.02 6.67 -22.69
C LEU A 136 26.43 8.09 -23.15
N LEU A 137 27.45 8.20 -23.99
CA LEU A 137 27.90 9.49 -24.53
C LEU A 137 26.96 10.09 -25.59
N LEU A 138 26.14 9.27 -26.25
CA LEU A 138 25.15 9.75 -27.22
C LEU A 138 23.91 10.35 -26.53
N GLN A 139 23.48 9.81 -25.39
CA GLN A 139 22.37 10.37 -24.60
C GLN A 139 22.69 11.72 -23.94
N GLU A 140 23.96 11.97 -23.57
CA GLU A 140 24.38 13.29 -23.05
C GLU A 140 24.47 14.37 -24.14
N SER A 141 24.65 13.97 -25.41
CA SER A 141 24.80 14.91 -26.54
C SER A 141 23.47 15.49 -27.04
N ASP A 142 22.37 14.77 -26.87
CA ASP A 142 21.02 15.22 -27.26
C ASP A 142 20.42 16.25 -26.28
N LEU A 143 21.00 16.40 -25.08
CA LEU A 143 20.62 17.41 -24.10
C LEU A 143 21.37 18.75 -24.26
N ARG A 144 22.34 18.84 -25.19
CA ARG A 144 23.15 20.06 -25.42
C ARG A 144 23.20 20.52 -26.88
N LYS A 145 22.05 20.57 -27.58
CA LYS A 145 21.95 21.36 -28.83
C LYS A 145 20.63 22.10 -28.94
N VAL A 146 20.56 23.27 -28.30
CA VAL A 146 19.64 24.35 -28.69
C VAL A 146 20.44 25.66 -28.80
N LYS A 147 20.88 25.99 -30.02
CA LYS A 147 20.88 27.35 -30.61
C LYS A 147 21.63 27.36 -31.96
N GLY A 148 20.98 27.93 -32.99
CA GLY A 148 21.68 28.45 -34.17
C GLY A 148 20.93 28.37 -35.51
N GLY A 149 19.99 29.29 -35.76
CA GLY A 149 19.84 30.01 -37.04
C GLY A 149 19.24 29.33 -38.28
N GLY A 150 18.07 29.80 -38.71
CA GLY A 150 17.52 29.63 -40.06
C GLY A 150 16.12 30.23 -40.19
N GLY A 151 16.01 31.45 -40.74
CA GLY A 151 14.81 32.27 -40.72
C GLY A 151 13.63 31.76 -41.56
N GLY A 152 12.43 31.90 -41.01
CA GLY A 152 11.15 31.70 -41.70
C GLY A 152 10.00 32.14 -40.80
N SER A 153 9.46 33.32 -41.07
CA SER A 153 8.33 33.93 -40.36
C SER A 153 7.12 32.99 -40.26
N LYS A 154 6.59 32.77 -39.05
CA LYS A 154 5.16 32.45 -38.80
C LYS A 154 4.79 32.57 -37.31
N LYS A 155 3.90 33.54 -37.06
CA LYS A 155 2.99 33.81 -35.93
C LYS A 155 3.17 32.98 -34.64
N GLY A 156 3.50 33.69 -33.57
CA GLY A 156 3.57 33.18 -32.20
C GLY A 156 2.23 32.71 -31.66
N GLY A 157 2.22 31.46 -31.21
CA GLY A 157 1.42 31.01 -30.08
C GLY A 157 2.40 30.49 -29.04
N SER A 158 2.47 31.12 -27.88
CA SER A 158 3.17 30.60 -26.71
C SER A 158 2.48 29.29 -26.31
N ASN A 159 3.05 28.17 -26.74
CA ASN A 159 2.59 26.85 -26.32
C ASN A 159 3.51 26.42 -25.17
N SER A 160 3.30 26.97 -23.97
CA SER A 160 3.96 26.46 -22.77
C SER A 160 3.46 25.02 -22.58
N LYS A 161 4.26 24.04 -23.03
CA LYS A 161 3.95 22.63 -22.81
C LYS A 161 3.88 22.42 -21.30
N LYS A 162 2.72 22.02 -20.78
CA LYS A 162 2.56 21.63 -19.38
C LYS A 162 3.68 20.65 -18.99
N PRO A 163 4.32 20.83 -17.83
CA PRO A 163 5.29 19.89 -17.31
C PRO A 163 4.70 18.48 -17.29
N LYS A 164 5.49 17.49 -17.70
CA LYS A 164 5.05 16.10 -17.77
C LYS A 164 5.71 15.31 -16.66
N SER A 165 4.99 14.34 -16.12
CA SER A 165 5.58 13.30 -15.27
C SER A 165 6.72 12.59 -16.00
N ALA A 166 7.70 12.07 -15.27
CA ALA A 166 8.86 11.41 -15.85
C ALA A 166 9.35 10.24 -15.00
N TRP A 167 10.16 9.38 -15.62
CA TRP A 167 10.86 8.28 -14.96
C TRP A 167 12.37 8.49 -15.05
N ARG A 168 13.08 8.14 -13.98
CA ARG A 168 14.54 7.99 -14.00
C ARG A 168 14.97 6.72 -13.29
N THR A 169 15.92 6.01 -13.88
CA THR A 169 16.59 4.89 -13.19
C THR A 169 17.74 5.44 -12.37
N LEU A 170 17.87 4.99 -11.13
CA LEU A 170 18.97 5.40 -10.26
C LEU A 170 20.31 4.82 -10.74
N PRO A 171 21.43 5.54 -10.52
CA PRO A 171 22.75 5.09 -10.96
C PRO A 171 23.29 3.93 -10.12
N PHE A 172 22.69 3.64 -8.97
CA PHE A 172 23.02 2.51 -8.11
C PHE A 172 21.87 1.49 -8.10
N THR A 173 22.21 0.24 -7.77
CA THR A 173 21.27 -0.88 -7.71
C THR A 173 21.25 -1.49 -6.32
N SER A 174 20.12 -2.08 -5.93
CA SER A 174 20.03 -2.83 -4.68
C SER A 174 20.83 -4.15 -4.77
N PRO A 175 21.57 -4.55 -3.71
CA PRO A 175 22.19 -5.87 -3.62
C PRO A 175 21.19 -7.04 -3.67
N VAL A 176 19.95 -6.81 -3.22
CA VAL A 176 18.84 -7.78 -3.17
C VAL A 176 17.65 -7.27 -3.98
N VAL A 177 16.71 -8.13 -4.40
CA VAL A 177 15.44 -7.70 -5.01
C VAL A 177 14.55 -7.07 -3.93
N PRO A 178 14.13 -5.79 -4.03
CA PRO A 178 13.26 -5.16 -3.03
C PRO A 178 11.80 -5.65 -3.09
N ALA A 179 11.55 -6.91 -2.72
CA ALA A 179 10.22 -7.50 -2.62
C ALA A 179 9.42 -6.96 -1.43
N LEU A 180 10.13 -6.48 -0.42
CA LEU A 180 9.64 -5.63 0.66
C LEU A 180 10.57 -4.42 0.73
N LEU A 181 9.99 -3.22 0.82
CA LEU A 181 10.71 -1.96 0.92
C LEU A 181 10.08 -1.11 2.01
N ALA A 182 10.90 -0.61 2.93
CA ALA A 182 10.43 0.23 4.03
C ALA A 182 11.44 1.35 4.30
N VAL A 183 10.94 2.58 4.50
CA VAL A 183 11.78 3.72 4.90
C VAL A 183 12.15 3.60 6.38
N LEU A 184 13.27 4.21 6.75
CA LEU A 184 13.85 4.23 8.09
C LEU A 184 13.93 5.69 8.57
N PRO A 185 12.83 6.26 9.10
CA PRO A 185 12.82 7.64 9.56
C PRO A 185 13.79 7.87 10.73
N PRO A 186 14.27 9.11 10.94
CA PRO A 186 14.09 10.28 10.09
C PRO A 186 15.15 10.36 8.97
N TYR A 187 15.72 9.23 8.55
CA TYR A 187 16.79 9.18 7.55
C TYR A 187 16.23 9.01 6.13
N ASP A 188 17.07 9.30 5.14
CA ASP A 188 16.77 8.99 3.73
C ASP A 188 17.29 7.59 3.35
N LYS A 189 16.95 6.62 4.22
CA LYS A 189 17.41 5.24 4.16
C LYS A 189 16.23 4.29 4.11
N TYR A 190 16.41 3.18 3.41
CA TYR A 190 15.38 2.16 3.24
C TYR A 190 15.97 0.77 3.47
N LEU A 191 15.19 -0.10 4.09
CA LEU A 191 15.50 -1.52 4.17
C LEU A 191 14.76 -2.25 3.04
N ALA A 192 15.52 -2.97 2.21
CA ALA A 192 15.00 -3.88 1.20
C ALA A 192 15.16 -5.33 1.67
N ILE A 193 14.15 -6.18 1.46
CA ILE A 193 14.18 -7.61 1.84
C ILE A 193 13.79 -8.50 0.65
N GLU A 194 14.54 -9.58 0.47
CA GLU A 194 14.38 -10.63 -0.57
C GLU A 194 14.39 -12.03 0.07
N ASN A 195 13.85 -13.02 -0.64
CA ASN A 195 14.10 -14.43 -0.37
C ASN A 195 15.40 -14.93 -1.00
N SER A 196 16.52 -14.80 -0.31
CA SER A 196 17.81 -15.28 -0.81
C SER A 196 18.48 -16.19 0.20
N LYS A 197 19.22 -17.18 -0.30
CA LYS A 197 20.03 -18.04 0.57
C LYS A 197 21.18 -17.23 1.17
N THR A 198 21.83 -16.33 0.44
CA THR A 198 23.09 -15.71 0.88
C THR A 198 22.90 -14.35 1.55
N THR A 199 22.06 -13.49 0.98
CA THR A 199 21.88 -12.10 1.39
C THR A 199 20.41 -11.75 1.23
N THR A 200 19.68 -11.71 2.34
CA THR A 200 18.24 -11.46 2.39
C THR A 200 17.88 -10.00 2.49
N THR A 201 18.83 -9.12 2.85
CA THR A 201 18.52 -7.72 3.13
C THR A 201 19.56 -6.77 2.53
N ALA A 202 19.13 -5.55 2.22
CA ALA A 202 20.02 -4.46 1.88
C ALA A 202 19.55 -3.15 2.53
N LEU A 203 20.51 -2.37 3.02
CA LEU A 203 20.31 -0.98 3.39
C LEU A 203 20.57 -0.11 2.15
N LEU A 204 19.57 0.64 1.72
CA LEU A 204 19.64 1.57 0.61
C LEU A 204 19.74 2.99 1.18
N ASP A 205 20.77 3.74 0.81
CA ASP A 205 20.92 5.15 1.19
C ASP A 205 20.67 6.01 -0.06
N PHE A 206 19.53 6.68 -0.09
CA PHE A 206 19.14 7.54 -1.22
C PHE A 206 19.85 8.89 -1.18
N GLY A 207 20.26 9.36 -0.01
CA GLY A 207 21.02 10.60 0.17
C GLY A 207 22.44 10.49 -0.37
N GLU A 208 23.11 9.36 -0.10
CA GLU A 208 24.46 9.08 -0.61
C GLU A 208 24.46 8.38 -1.97
N GLY A 209 23.33 7.78 -2.37
CA GLY A 209 23.24 6.99 -3.59
C GLY A 209 24.01 5.67 -3.49
N THR A 210 24.01 5.05 -2.31
CA THR A 210 24.74 3.81 -2.00
C THR A 210 23.80 2.70 -1.55
N ALA A 211 24.28 1.46 -1.61
CA ALA A 211 23.52 0.31 -1.12
C ALA A 211 24.44 -0.78 -0.56
N THR A 212 24.10 -1.27 0.62
CA THR A 212 24.92 -2.21 1.38
C THR A 212 24.14 -3.48 1.68
N ALA A 213 24.68 -4.63 1.28
CA ALA A 213 24.14 -5.94 1.63
C ALA A 213 24.27 -6.18 3.13
N MET A 214 23.21 -6.68 3.76
CA MET A 214 23.21 -7.04 5.17
C MET A 214 22.66 -8.44 5.36
N LYS A 215 23.14 -9.11 6.41
CA LYS A 215 22.64 -10.43 6.83
C LYS A 215 21.60 -10.24 7.93
N SER A 216 20.37 -10.67 7.68
CA SER A 216 19.32 -10.72 8.71
C SER A 216 19.50 -11.92 9.64
N LEU A 217 18.84 -11.89 10.80
CA LEU A 217 18.82 -13.00 11.75
C LEU A 217 17.88 -14.11 11.29
N VAL A 218 16.74 -13.72 10.70
CA VAL A 218 15.69 -14.62 10.22
C VAL A 218 15.32 -14.31 8.77
N ASN A 219 14.63 -15.24 8.11
CA ASN A 219 14.08 -15.02 6.78
C ASN A 219 12.75 -14.26 6.85
N SER A 220 12.81 -12.93 6.87
CA SER A 220 11.65 -12.03 6.93
C SER A 220 10.93 -11.83 5.59
N PHE A 221 11.35 -12.50 4.51
CA PHE A 221 10.60 -12.51 3.26
C PHE A 221 9.17 -13.02 3.50
N CYS A 222 8.17 -12.47 2.81
CA CYS A 222 6.75 -12.77 3.09
C CYS A 222 6.26 -12.34 4.49
N GLY A 223 7.04 -11.53 5.21
CA GLY A 223 6.63 -10.90 6.45
C GLY A 223 5.97 -9.54 6.21
N ALA A 224 5.48 -8.94 7.29
CA ALA A 224 4.74 -7.68 7.26
C ALA A 224 5.53 -6.57 7.99
N PRO A 225 5.98 -5.53 7.27
CA PRO A 225 6.75 -4.43 7.85
C PRO A 225 5.86 -3.34 8.50
N VAL A 226 6.30 -2.80 9.63
CA VAL A 226 5.68 -1.61 10.27
C VAL A 226 6.74 -0.82 11.04
N GLN A 227 6.70 0.50 10.89
CA GLN A 227 7.52 1.41 11.69
C GLN A 227 6.94 1.58 13.10
N LEU A 228 7.83 1.58 14.08
CA LEU A 228 7.55 1.91 15.47
C LEU A 228 7.69 3.42 15.72
N GLU A 229 7.25 3.86 16.89
CA GLU A 229 7.24 5.27 17.32
C GLU A 229 8.62 5.94 17.21
N GLY A 230 9.70 5.22 17.56
CA GLY A 230 11.08 5.72 17.50
C GLY A 230 11.67 5.81 16.09
N GLY A 231 11.05 5.16 15.10
CA GLY A 231 11.55 5.05 13.73
C GLY A 231 12.19 3.70 13.40
N GLU A 232 12.31 2.81 14.38
CA GLU A 232 12.71 1.42 14.16
C GLU A 232 11.68 0.70 13.29
N LEU A 233 12.15 -0.24 12.49
CA LEU A 233 11.31 -1.09 11.66
C LEU A 233 11.18 -2.46 12.30
N ILE A 234 9.96 -2.93 12.52
CA ILE A 234 9.74 -4.36 12.76
C ILE A 234 9.20 -5.04 11.51
N VAL A 235 9.60 -6.30 11.32
CA VAL A 235 9.02 -7.19 10.32
C VAL A 235 8.48 -8.42 11.02
N VAL A 236 7.17 -8.61 10.90
CA VAL A 236 6.41 -9.65 11.58
C VAL A 236 6.22 -10.85 10.66
N GLY A 237 6.53 -12.05 11.18
CA GLY A 237 6.45 -13.28 10.41
C GLY A 237 7.51 -13.36 9.32
N GLY A 238 7.29 -14.25 8.35
CA GLY A 238 8.23 -14.41 7.25
C GLY A 238 8.16 -15.76 6.57
N HIS A 239 9.31 -16.29 6.19
CA HIS A 239 9.46 -17.52 5.43
C HIS A 239 10.36 -18.52 6.15
N HIS A 240 10.40 -19.74 5.65
CA HIS A 240 11.25 -20.78 6.22
C HIS A 240 12.74 -20.39 6.12
N GLY A 241 13.51 -20.81 7.13
CA GLY A 241 14.93 -20.52 7.19
C GLY A 241 15.78 -21.35 6.22
N TYR A 242 17.07 -21.05 6.19
CA TYR A 242 18.07 -21.73 5.39
C TYR A 242 19.15 -22.36 6.27
N LYS A 243 19.79 -23.44 5.78
CA LYS A 243 20.84 -24.16 6.52
C LYS A 243 22.13 -23.37 6.76
N ASN A 244 22.25 -22.14 6.26
CA ASN A 244 23.43 -21.30 6.35
C ASN A 244 23.31 -20.16 7.38
N GLY A 245 22.49 -20.38 8.41
CA GLY A 245 22.39 -19.48 9.56
C GLY A 245 21.43 -18.32 9.38
N ILE A 246 20.45 -18.43 8.47
CA ILE A 246 19.26 -17.58 8.43
C ILE A 246 18.12 -18.42 9.01
N ALA A 247 17.62 -18.04 10.18
CA ALA A 247 16.58 -18.81 10.88
C ALA A 247 15.19 -18.65 10.23
N ASP A 248 14.24 -19.48 10.65
CA ASP A 248 12.84 -19.35 10.25
C ASP A 248 12.27 -18.03 10.76
N GLY A 249 11.61 -17.26 9.88
CA GLY A 249 11.00 -15.98 10.25
C GLY A 249 9.54 -16.09 10.66
N ARG A 250 8.87 -17.23 10.41
CA ARG A 250 7.40 -17.31 10.51
C ARG A 250 6.86 -17.04 11.91
N ASP A 251 7.56 -17.38 12.98
CA ASP A 251 7.16 -17.11 14.36
C ASP A 251 7.95 -15.96 15.00
N LYS A 252 8.55 -15.09 14.19
CA LYS A 252 9.48 -14.06 14.68
C LYS A 252 8.96 -12.66 14.41
N ILE A 253 9.29 -11.77 15.33
CA ILE A 253 9.24 -10.32 15.15
C ILE A 253 10.70 -9.87 15.12
N GLN A 254 11.19 -9.50 13.94
CA GLN A 254 12.56 -9.01 13.77
C GLN A 254 12.53 -7.49 13.73
N MET A 255 13.26 -6.84 14.62
CA MET A 255 13.46 -5.39 14.61
C MET A 255 14.76 -5.05 13.87
N PHE A 256 14.74 -3.91 13.19
CA PHE A 256 15.90 -3.26 12.60
C PHE A 256 16.00 -1.82 13.10
N SER A 257 17.16 -1.47 13.64
CA SER A 257 17.50 -0.11 14.10
C SER A 257 18.74 0.40 13.36
N LEU A 258 18.83 1.71 13.18
CA LEU A 258 20.02 2.40 12.66
C LEU A 258 20.91 2.99 13.77
N ASP A 259 20.43 3.04 15.01
CA ASP A 259 21.08 3.73 16.14
C ASP A 259 21.49 2.71 17.23
N PRO A 260 22.73 2.75 17.75
CA PRO A 260 23.89 3.57 17.34
C PRO A 260 24.53 3.16 16.01
N GLU A 261 24.22 1.96 15.53
CA GLU A 261 24.66 1.45 14.25
C GLU A 261 23.61 0.48 13.67
N PRO A 262 23.59 0.26 12.33
CA PRO A 262 22.66 -0.67 11.68
C PRO A 262 22.69 -2.08 12.28
N THR A 263 21.60 -2.49 12.93
CA THR A 263 21.55 -3.79 13.63
C THR A 263 20.17 -4.43 13.58
N PHE A 264 20.17 -5.76 13.67
CA PHE A 264 18.97 -6.58 13.80
C PHE A 264 18.87 -7.15 15.22
N SER A 265 17.66 -7.18 15.76
CA SER A 265 17.34 -7.89 17.00
C SER A 265 16.04 -8.68 16.85
N LEU A 266 15.85 -9.67 17.71
CA LEU A 266 14.60 -10.43 17.80
C LEU A 266 13.86 -9.97 19.05
N LEU A 267 12.57 -9.73 18.89
CA LEU A 267 11.65 -9.45 20.00
C LEU A 267 10.96 -10.74 20.43
N HIS A 268 10.01 -10.66 21.36
CA HIS A 268 9.24 -11.84 21.78
C HIS A 268 8.61 -12.53 20.55
N PRO A 269 8.71 -13.87 20.44
CA PRO A 269 8.16 -14.60 19.30
C PRO A 269 6.63 -14.53 19.26
N LEU A 270 6.09 -14.78 18.06
CA LEU A 270 4.65 -14.94 17.84
C LEU A 270 4.16 -16.25 18.46
N ARG A 271 2.87 -16.29 18.80
CA ARG A 271 2.19 -17.51 19.30
C ARG A 271 1.92 -18.51 18.19
N TRP A 272 2.02 -18.09 16.93
CA TRP A 272 1.78 -18.90 15.76
C TRP A 272 2.73 -18.53 14.61
N ASN A 273 3.05 -19.52 13.76
CA ASN A 273 3.77 -19.28 12.52
C ASN A 273 2.89 -18.50 11.54
N ARG A 274 3.38 -17.36 11.03
CA ARG A 274 2.69 -16.52 10.07
C ARG A 274 3.57 -16.27 8.83
N TRP A 275 3.18 -16.89 7.73
CA TRP A 275 3.56 -16.54 6.36
C TRP A 275 2.44 -15.72 5.73
N TYR A 276 2.76 -14.55 5.15
CA TYR A 276 1.79 -13.55 4.69
C TYR A 276 0.83 -13.00 5.77
N PRO A 277 1.31 -12.61 6.96
CA PRO A 277 0.48 -11.87 7.92
C PRO A 277 0.18 -10.45 7.42
N ALA A 278 -0.84 -9.82 7.98
CA ALA A 278 -1.08 -8.39 7.90
C ALA A 278 -0.75 -7.71 9.24
N VAL A 279 -0.39 -6.43 9.19
CA VAL A 279 -0.11 -5.62 10.39
C VAL A 279 -0.71 -4.23 10.29
N THR A 280 -1.06 -3.61 11.41
CA THR A 280 -1.33 -2.16 11.47
C THR A 280 -0.94 -1.60 12.84
N THR A 281 -0.44 -0.36 12.88
CA THR A 281 -0.23 0.37 14.13
C THR A 281 -1.57 0.87 14.66
N LEU A 282 -1.87 0.54 15.92
CA LEU A 282 -3.03 1.00 16.66
C LEU A 282 -2.82 2.43 17.16
N ALA A 283 -3.91 3.06 17.59
CA ALA A 283 -3.91 4.46 18.04
C ALA A 283 -2.96 4.72 19.23
N ASP A 284 -2.71 3.70 20.06
CA ASP A 284 -1.85 3.77 21.24
C ASP A 284 -0.38 3.35 20.99
N GLY A 285 -0.03 3.05 19.74
CA GLY A 285 1.30 2.60 19.32
C GLY A 285 1.53 1.09 19.37
N ARG A 286 0.58 0.29 19.87
CA ARG A 286 0.64 -1.18 19.77
C ARG A 286 0.45 -1.63 18.32
N VAL A 287 0.84 -2.85 18.01
CA VAL A 287 0.76 -3.40 16.64
C VAL A 287 -0.21 -4.58 16.62
N LEU A 288 -1.26 -4.48 15.82
CA LEU A 288 -2.18 -5.57 15.55
C LEU A 288 -1.63 -6.44 14.42
N ILE A 289 -1.65 -7.77 14.61
CA ILE A 289 -1.10 -8.79 13.71
C ILE A 289 -2.24 -9.77 13.35
N VAL A 290 -2.48 -9.96 12.05
CA VAL A 290 -3.67 -10.66 11.55
C VAL A 290 -3.30 -11.70 10.50
N GLY A 291 -3.99 -12.84 10.52
CA GLY A 291 -3.94 -13.85 9.46
C GLY A 291 -2.55 -14.44 9.23
N GLY A 292 -2.30 -14.82 7.98
CA GLY A 292 -1.12 -15.61 7.62
C GLY A 292 -1.27 -17.10 7.95
N SER A 293 -0.36 -17.91 7.43
CA SER A 293 -0.40 -19.37 7.58
C SER A 293 0.88 -19.95 8.18
N TYR A 294 0.76 -21.14 8.77
CA TYR A 294 1.90 -21.79 9.43
C TYR A 294 3.03 -22.18 8.48
N LYS A 295 2.76 -22.28 7.17
CA LYS A 295 3.73 -22.52 6.09
C LYS A 295 3.25 -21.89 4.78
N ALA A 296 4.19 -21.72 3.86
CA ALA A 296 3.92 -21.28 2.50
C ALA A 296 2.82 -22.14 1.85
N ASP A 297 1.88 -21.46 1.21
CA ASP A 297 0.77 -22.03 0.45
C ASP A 297 -0.16 -22.98 1.27
N ALA A 298 -0.16 -22.86 2.60
CA ALA A 298 -1.12 -23.58 3.45
C ALA A 298 -2.33 -22.71 3.79
N GLY A 299 -3.52 -23.06 3.30
CA GLY A 299 -4.76 -22.33 3.62
C GLY A 299 -5.25 -22.45 5.07
N SER A 300 -4.43 -22.91 6.03
CA SER A 300 -4.82 -23.02 7.44
C SER A 300 -4.51 -21.72 8.17
N LEU A 301 -5.49 -21.22 8.91
CA LEU A 301 -5.48 -19.91 9.54
C LEU A 301 -5.41 -20.01 11.07
N PRO A 302 -4.70 -19.11 11.76
CA PRO A 302 -4.87 -18.97 13.20
C PRO A 302 -6.29 -18.45 13.46
N PRO A 303 -7.06 -19.02 14.41
CA PRO A 303 -8.39 -18.54 14.75
C PRO A 303 -8.37 -17.25 15.59
N PHE A 304 -7.24 -16.54 15.59
CA PHE A 304 -6.98 -15.37 16.42
C PHE A 304 -5.98 -14.43 15.76
N SER A 305 -6.11 -13.16 16.14
CA SER A 305 -5.14 -12.10 15.92
C SER A 305 -4.25 -11.94 17.16
N GLU A 306 -3.13 -11.26 17.00
CA GLU A 306 -2.19 -10.96 18.07
C GLU A 306 -1.98 -9.45 18.19
N ILE A 307 -1.83 -8.93 19.40
CA ILE A 307 -1.41 -7.56 19.66
C ILE A 307 0.00 -7.63 20.27
N PHE A 308 0.95 -6.98 19.62
CA PHE A 308 2.29 -6.76 20.11
C PHE A 308 2.40 -5.37 20.72
N ASP A 309 3.01 -5.26 21.90
CA ASP A 309 3.30 -3.98 22.56
C ASP A 309 4.79 -3.64 22.45
N PRO A 310 5.18 -2.66 21.61
CA PRO A 310 6.57 -2.24 21.48
C PRO A 310 7.19 -1.68 22.76
N ARG A 311 6.37 -1.21 23.73
CA ARG A 311 6.85 -0.71 25.03
C ARG A 311 7.17 -1.84 26.01
N ALA A 312 6.74 -3.06 25.70
CA ALA A 312 7.02 -4.27 26.45
C ALA A 312 7.50 -5.40 25.50
N PRO A 313 8.62 -5.18 24.78
CA PRO A 313 9.01 -6.01 23.62
C PRO A 313 9.39 -7.46 23.98
N ASP A 314 9.67 -7.71 25.26
CA ASP A 314 10.00 -9.04 25.80
C ASP A 314 8.77 -9.79 26.34
N GLN A 315 7.56 -9.20 26.28
CA GLN A 315 6.33 -9.83 26.77
C GLN A 315 5.61 -10.61 25.66
N GLU A 316 4.84 -11.61 26.06
CA GLU A 316 3.98 -12.35 25.14
C GLU A 316 2.97 -11.42 24.45
N THR A 317 2.71 -11.68 23.18
CA THR A 317 1.61 -11.02 22.45
C THR A 317 0.26 -11.38 23.08
N GLN A 318 -0.64 -10.40 23.11
CA GLN A 318 -2.02 -10.59 23.55
C GLN A 318 -2.83 -11.21 22.42
N LEU A 319 -3.62 -12.26 22.72
CA LEU A 319 -4.53 -12.86 21.75
C LEU A 319 -5.83 -12.04 21.66
N LEU A 320 -6.28 -11.81 20.43
CA LEU A 320 -7.50 -11.08 20.11
C LEU A 320 -8.39 -11.93 19.19
N PRO A 321 -9.70 -12.05 19.46
CA PRO A 321 -10.63 -12.66 18.52
C PRO A 321 -10.63 -11.91 17.17
N THR A 322 -10.69 -12.66 16.08
CA THR A 322 -10.86 -12.07 14.74
C THR A 322 -12.36 -11.97 14.42
N PRO A 323 -12.86 -10.84 13.86
CA PRO A 323 -14.27 -10.70 13.51
C PRO A 323 -14.75 -11.83 12.58
N GLN A 324 -15.89 -12.45 12.91
CA GLN A 324 -16.36 -13.64 12.20
C GLN A 324 -16.70 -13.36 10.72
N ASN A 325 -17.37 -12.24 10.42
CA ASN A 325 -17.68 -11.87 9.04
C ASN A 325 -16.42 -11.68 8.19
N PHE A 326 -15.36 -11.11 8.76
CA PHE A 326 -14.05 -11.08 8.10
C PHE A 326 -13.52 -12.51 7.87
N VAL A 327 -13.56 -13.39 8.88
CA VAL A 327 -13.08 -14.77 8.72
C VAL A 327 -13.81 -15.51 7.61
N ASP A 328 -15.13 -15.35 7.54
CA ASP A 328 -16.00 -16.03 6.56
C ASP A 328 -15.76 -15.54 5.12
N ASN A 329 -15.28 -14.31 4.95
CA ASN A 329 -15.14 -13.66 3.64
C ASN A 329 -13.70 -13.39 3.21
N ALA A 330 -12.70 -13.54 4.08
CA ALA A 330 -11.31 -13.14 3.81
C ALA A 330 -10.48 -14.15 3.01
N GLY A 331 -11.13 -15.20 2.48
CA GLY A 331 -10.46 -16.26 1.73
C GLY A 331 -9.35 -16.91 2.56
N MET A 332 -8.11 -16.84 2.08
CA MET A 332 -6.93 -17.42 2.77
C MET A 332 -6.28 -16.47 3.79
N GLN A 333 -6.84 -15.28 4.06
CA GLN A 333 -6.32 -14.27 5.01
C GLN A 333 -4.80 -13.99 4.86
N TRP A 334 -4.28 -14.14 3.65
CA TRP A 334 -2.91 -13.79 3.32
C TRP A 334 -2.89 -12.34 2.88
N PHE A 335 -2.11 -11.53 3.62
CA PHE A 335 -2.01 -10.11 3.39
C PHE A 335 -3.39 -9.42 3.29
N ALA A 336 -4.29 -9.74 4.22
CA ALA A 336 -5.55 -9.00 4.36
C ALA A 336 -5.29 -7.49 4.59
N PHE A 337 -6.19 -6.61 4.17
CA PHE A 337 -6.03 -5.18 4.38
C PHE A 337 -6.63 -4.77 5.73
N ILE A 338 -5.76 -4.45 6.69
CA ILE A 338 -6.12 -4.00 8.04
C ILE A 338 -5.67 -2.56 8.24
N HIS A 339 -6.54 -1.71 8.79
CA HIS A 339 -6.25 -0.28 8.94
C HIS A 339 -6.92 0.34 10.17
N THR A 340 -6.16 1.06 10.98
CA THR A 340 -6.71 1.86 12.10
C THR A 340 -7.49 3.07 11.58
N LEU A 341 -8.75 3.22 11.96
CA LEU A 341 -9.65 4.30 11.60
C LEU A 341 -9.44 5.55 12.46
N PRO A 342 -9.94 6.73 12.08
CA PRO A 342 -9.72 7.99 12.80
C PRO A 342 -10.03 7.93 14.30
N LYS A 343 -11.12 7.25 14.71
CA LYS A 343 -11.51 7.07 16.12
C LYS A 343 -10.71 6.01 16.91
N GLY A 344 -9.73 5.36 16.28
CA GLY A 344 -8.94 4.29 16.89
C GLY A 344 -9.52 2.87 16.73
N HIS A 345 -10.69 2.74 16.10
CA HIS A 345 -11.25 1.44 15.71
C HIS A 345 -10.43 0.82 14.57
N VAL A 346 -10.64 -0.46 14.26
CA VAL A 346 -9.92 -1.16 13.18
C VAL A 346 -10.88 -1.55 12.07
N LEU A 347 -10.52 -1.20 10.85
CA LEU A 347 -11.10 -1.71 9.61
C LEU A 347 -10.41 -3.02 9.23
N TRP A 348 -11.21 -4.05 9.01
CA TRP A 348 -10.80 -5.36 8.54
C TRP A 348 -11.35 -5.54 7.13
N TRP A 349 -10.51 -5.76 6.14
CA TRP A 349 -10.91 -6.13 4.79
C TRP A 349 -10.13 -7.34 4.32
N GLY A 350 -10.82 -8.37 3.85
CA GLY A 350 -10.20 -9.54 3.26
C GLY A 350 -11.06 -10.06 2.12
N ASP A 351 -10.41 -10.36 0.99
CA ASP A 351 -10.92 -10.93 -0.26
C ASP A 351 -12.24 -10.37 -0.80
N ARG A 352 -13.35 -10.54 -0.09
CA ARG A 352 -14.69 -10.10 -0.50
C ARG A 352 -15.52 -9.42 0.58
N GLY A 353 -15.05 -9.37 1.83
CA GLY A 353 -15.82 -8.84 2.95
C GLY A 353 -14.97 -8.27 4.08
N GLY A 354 -15.63 -7.62 5.02
CA GLY A 354 -14.94 -6.91 6.08
C GLY A 354 -15.81 -6.50 7.25
N SER A 355 -15.14 -6.01 8.29
CA SER A 355 -15.78 -5.56 9.54
C SER A 355 -15.05 -4.34 10.08
N ILE A 356 -15.69 -3.65 11.02
CA ILE A 356 -15.10 -2.62 11.88
C ILE A 356 -15.22 -3.12 13.31
N SER A 357 -14.13 -3.09 14.07
CA SER A 357 -14.14 -3.49 15.48
C SER A 357 -13.48 -2.46 16.38
N ASP A 358 -13.84 -2.50 17.66
CA ASP A 358 -13.08 -1.85 18.73
C ASP A 358 -12.03 -2.83 19.26
N VAL A 359 -10.77 -2.41 19.36
CA VAL A 359 -9.67 -3.28 19.81
C VAL A 359 -9.53 -3.32 21.33
N GLY A 360 -10.13 -2.36 22.06
CA GLY A 360 -10.13 -2.34 23.52
C GLY A 360 -11.23 -3.24 24.10
N SER A 361 -12.47 -3.10 23.63
CA SER A 361 -13.60 -3.91 24.07
C SER A 361 -13.72 -5.25 23.33
N HIS A 362 -13.06 -5.36 22.17
CA HIS A 362 -13.13 -6.50 21.24
C HIS A 362 -14.48 -6.63 20.51
N ASP A 363 -15.34 -5.62 20.58
CA ASP A 363 -16.65 -5.65 19.94
C ASP A 363 -16.54 -5.46 18.43
N VAL A 364 -17.30 -6.25 17.68
CA VAL A 364 -17.58 -5.95 16.27
C VAL A 364 -18.63 -4.85 16.23
N LEU A 365 -18.25 -3.69 15.69
CA LEU A 365 -19.12 -2.52 15.61
C LEU A 365 -20.00 -2.58 14.37
N ALA A 366 -19.45 -2.96 13.22
CA ALA A 366 -20.19 -3.11 11.97
C ALA A 366 -19.56 -4.15 11.06
N ASP A 367 -20.38 -4.77 10.23
CA ASP A 367 -19.91 -5.42 9.02
C ASP A 367 -20.01 -4.47 7.83
N LEU A 368 -19.05 -4.59 6.91
CA LEU A 368 -19.08 -3.83 5.67
C LEU A 368 -20.11 -4.45 4.71
N PRO A 369 -20.74 -3.64 3.85
CA PRO A 369 -21.71 -4.16 2.89
C PRO A 369 -21.04 -5.14 1.92
N ASP A 370 -21.79 -6.17 1.53
CA ASP A 370 -21.38 -7.12 0.50
C ASP A 370 -21.01 -6.39 -0.80
N LEU A 371 -20.03 -6.95 -1.51
CA LEU A 371 -19.71 -6.50 -2.85
C LEU A 371 -20.94 -6.64 -3.77
N PRO A 372 -21.17 -5.69 -4.71
CA PRO A 372 -22.22 -5.84 -5.70
C PRO A 372 -22.11 -7.17 -6.46
N GLU A 373 -23.24 -7.78 -6.82
CA GLU A 373 -23.26 -9.09 -7.52
C GLU A 373 -22.41 -9.12 -8.80
N ALA A 374 -22.30 -7.98 -9.49
CA ALA A 374 -21.47 -7.82 -10.69
C ALA A 374 -19.96 -7.92 -10.42
N VAL A 375 -19.52 -7.83 -9.16
CA VAL A 375 -18.11 -7.89 -8.76
C VAL A 375 -17.77 -9.33 -8.37
N THR A 376 -17.27 -10.10 -9.33
CA THR A 376 -16.99 -11.54 -9.18
C THR A 376 -15.56 -11.87 -8.74
N HIS A 377 -14.62 -10.97 -9.00
CA HIS A 377 -13.21 -11.19 -8.75
C HIS A 377 -12.83 -11.27 -7.27
N SER A 378 -11.70 -11.91 -6.99
CA SER A 378 -11.09 -11.94 -5.65
C SER A 378 -10.14 -10.76 -5.49
N THR A 379 -10.15 -10.12 -4.31
CA THR A 379 -9.26 -8.99 -4.04
C THR A 379 -8.00 -9.39 -3.26
N ALA A 380 -8.00 -10.57 -2.65
CA ALA A 380 -6.87 -11.06 -1.87
C ALA A 380 -5.87 -11.86 -2.72
N TYR A 381 -4.69 -12.10 -2.16
CA TYR A 381 -3.69 -12.98 -2.77
C TYR A 381 -4.27 -14.38 -3.09
N PRO A 382 -3.94 -14.98 -4.25
CA PRO A 382 -2.99 -14.51 -5.28
C PRO A 382 -3.61 -13.60 -6.37
N TYR A 383 -4.89 -13.27 -6.26
CA TYR A 383 -5.60 -12.47 -7.26
C TYR A 383 -5.47 -10.96 -7.02
N THR A 384 -4.92 -10.60 -5.85
CA THR A 384 -4.32 -9.33 -5.42
C THR A 384 -4.74 -8.10 -6.22
N SER A 385 -5.83 -7.47 -5.75
CA SER A 385 -6.05 -6.04 -5.92
C SER A 385 -5.06 -5.25 -5.07
N THR A 386 -4.85 -3.97 -5.39
CA THR A 386 -4.22 -3.04 -4.43
C THR A 386 -5.31 -2.28 -3.68
N VAL A 387 -5.15 -2.16 -2.36
CA VAL A 387 -6.18 -1.65 -1.45
C VAL A 387 -5.58 -0.53 -0.60
N LEU A 388 -6.32 0.58 -0.44
CA LEU A 388 -5.94 1.68 0.44
C LEU A 388 -7.14 2.44 0.99
N VAL A 389 -6.88 3.32 1.95
CA VAL A 389 -7.84 4.35 2.38
C VAL A 389 -7.40 5.70 1.79
N LEU A 390 -8.35 6.44 1.23
CA LEU A 390 -8.10 7.78 0.68
C LEU A 390 -7.65 8.79 1.77
N PRO A 391 -7.00 9.90 1.37
CA PRO A 391 -6.54 10.91 2.31
C PRO A 391 -7.64 11.44 3.23
N TYR A 392 -7.30 11.62 4.50
CA TYR A 392 -8.18 12.19 5.51
C TYR A 392 -8.15 13.71 5.47
N ARG A 393 -9.33 14.34 5.55
CA ARG A 393 -9.52 15.79 5.43
C ARG A 393 -10.32 16.37 6.59
N PRO A 394 -9.86 17.43 7.26
CA PRO A 394 -10.60 18.09 8.34
C PRO A 394 -11.97 18.61 7.88
N GLU A 395 -12.06 19.15 6.67
CA GLU A 395 -13.30 19.68 6.10
C GLU A 395 -14.37 18.61 5.82
N GLU A 396 -14.00 17.33 5.88
CA GLU A 396 -14.87 16.17 5.68
C GLU A 396 -15.10 15.37 6.96
N ASP A 397 -14.77 15.93 8.14
CA ASP A 397 -14.76 15.23 9.42
C ASP A 397 -13.97 13.91 9.35
N TYR A 398 -12.85 13.96 8.62
CA TYR A 398 -11.96 12.83 8.40
C TYR A 398 -12.68 11.55 7.92
N ARG A 399 -13.67 11.69 7.04
CA ARG A 399 -14.38 10.58 6.41
C ARG A 399 -13.42 9.51 5.86
N THR A 400 -13.68 8.25 6.19
CA THR A 400 -12.92 7.11 5.65
C THR A 400 -13.50 6.68 4.30
N THR A 401 -12.65 6.54 3.28
CA THR A 401 -13.05 5.96 1.99
C THR A 401 -12.09 4.84 1.60
N LEU A 402 -12.57 3.61 1.60
CA LEU A 402 -11.82 2.42 1.17
C LEU A 402 -11.85 2.34 -0.37
N MET A 403 -10.68 2.14 -0.96
CA MET A 403 -10.50 1.93 -2.39
C MET A 403 -9.86 0.58 -2.65
N ILE A 404 -10.35 -0.12 -3.67
CA ILE A 404 -9.80 -1.37 -4.18
C ILE A 404 -9.62 -1.22 -5.68
N PHE A 405 -8.40 -1.41 -6.18
CA PHE A 405 -8.08 -1.24 -7.60
C PHE A 405 -7.68 -2.58 -8.23
N GLY A 406 -8.40 -2.97 -9.27
CA GLY A 406 -8.10 -4.14 -10.08
C GLY A 406 -8.22 -5.45 -9.30
N GLY A 407 -7.37 -6.42 -9.64
CA GLY A 407 -7.41 -7.80 -9.15
C GLY A 407 -7.54 -8.80 -10.30
N ALA A 408 -7.92 -10.04 -9.99
CA ALA A 408 -8.13 -11.10 -10.97
C ALA A 408 -9.27 -12.03 -10.55
N GLU A 409 -9.85 -12.73 -11.53
CA GLU A 409 -10.90 -13.72 -11.27
C GLU A 409 -10.35 -14.95 -10.54
N GLY A 410 -11.21 -15.58 -9.73
CA GLY A 410 -10.87 -16.83 -9.05
C GLY A 410 -10.47 -17.92 -10.06
N GLY A 411 -9.31 -18.54 -9.84
CA GLY A 411 -8.74 -19.53 -10.74
C GLY A 411 -7.88 -18.97 -11.87
N ALA A 412 -7.65 -17.65 -11.93
CA ALA A 412 -6.79 -17.02 -12.91
C ALA A 412 -5.42 -17.71 -13.04
N ASP A 413 -5.00 -17.88 -14.29
CA ASP A 413 -3.66 -18.27 -14.71
C ASP A 413 -3.03 -17.15 -15.56
N ILE A 414 -1.82 -17.38 -16.08
CA ILE A 414 -1.04 -16.39 -16.85
C ILE A 414 -1.76 -15.83 -18.08
N ASP A 415 -2.76 -16.55 -18.60
CA ASP A 415 -3.55 -16.22 -19.80
C ASP A 415 -4.96 -15.70 -19.43
N THR A 416 -5.21 -15.39 -18.16
CA THR A 416 -6.46 -14.79 -17.70
C THR A 416 -6.34 -13.27 -17.61
N PRO A 417 -7.22 -12.47 -18.23
CA PRO A 417 -7.20 -11.01 -18.09
C PRO A 417 -7.39 -10.57 -16.63
N ALA A 418 -6.65 -9.55 -16.22
CA ALA A 418 -6.87 -8.86 -14.96
C ALA A 418 -8.11 -7.96 -15.02
N VAL A 419 -8.57 -7.52 -13.85
CA VAL A 419 -9.75 -6.70 -13.69
C VAL A 419 -9.45 -5.23 -13.96
N GLY A 420 -10.31 -4.61 -14.79
CA GLY A 420 -10.26 -3.20 -15.22
C GLY A 420 -10.96 -2.21 -14.30
N THR A 421 -11.65 -2.67 -13.27
CA THR A 421 -12.50 -1.84 -12.41
C THR A 421 -11.85 -1.50 -11.07
N SER A 422 -12.31 -0.39 -10.48
CA SER A 422 -12.07 -0.04 -9.08
C SER A 422 -13.37 -0.07 -8.27
N LEU A 423 -13.25 -0.33 -6.98
CA LEU A 423 -14.34 -0.31 -6.01
C LEU A 423 -14.08 0.79 -4.98
N ARG A 424 -15.10 1.58 -4.67
CA ARG A 424 -15.06 2.66 -3.69
C ARG A 424 -16.17 2.49 -2.65
N LEU A 425 -15.79 2.47 -1.37
CA LEU A 425 -16.71 2.41 -0.24
C LEU A 425 -16.48 3.59 0.68
N GLU A 426 -17.45 4.49 0.79
CA GLU A 426 -17.42 5.59 1.76
C GLU A 426 -18.04 5.14 3.08
N LEU A 427 -17.28 5.30 4.16
CA LEU A 427 -17.71 5.07 5.53
C LEU A 427 -17.88 6.42 6.23
N ARG A 428 -19.12 6.75 6.58
CA ARG A 428 -19.48 7.99 7.28
C ARG A 428 -19.69 7.71 8.75
N GLN A 429 -19.25 8.62 9.61
CA GLN A 429 -19.68 8.59 11.00
C GLN A 429 -21.18 8.87 11.07
N CYS A 430 -21.89 8.05 11.84
CA CYS A 430 -23.34 8.00 11.79
C CYS A 430 -23.89 7.65 13.17
N ALA A 431 -24.31 8.67 13.92
CA ALA A 431 -24.84 8.48 15.28
C ALA A 431 -26.17 7.70 15.30
N SER A 432 -26.87 7.62 14.16
CA SER A 432 -28.09 6.81 14.03
C SER A 432 -27.82 5.33 13.87
N ALA A 433 -26.58 4.93 13.56
CA ALA A 433 -26.18 3.53 13.53
C ALA A 433 -25.59 3.14 14.90
N ALA A 434 -26.01 2.00 15.46
CA ALA A 434 -25.46 1.49 16.71
C ALA A 434 -23.93 1.27 16.61
N SER A 435 -23.42 1.02 15.41
CA SER A 435 -22.00 0.89 15.07
C SER A 435 -21.21 2.20 15.10
N GLY A 436 -21.90 3.35 15.04
CA GLY A 436 -21.27 4.65 14.77
C GLY A 436 -20.83 4.86 13.32
N TYR A 437 -21.05 3.89 12.41
CA TYR A 437 -20.67 3.96 10.99
C TYR A 437 -21.86 3.64 10.06
N CYS A 438 -22.04 4.48 9.05
CA CYS A 438 -22.93 4.21 7.92
C CYS A 438 -22.08 4.06 6.65
N ALA A 439 -22.25 2.96 5.94
CA ALA A 439 -21.64 2.75 4.64
C ALA A 439 -22.54 3.28 3.52
N VAL A 440 -21.96 3.99 2.57
CA VAL A 440 -22.60 4.27 1.28
C VAL A 440 -22.46 3.01 0.40
N PRO A 441 -23.44 2.66 -0.46
CA PRO A 441 -23.27 1.55 -1.39
C PRO A 441 -21.99 1.67 -2.22
N TRP A 442 -21.39 0.52 -2.54
CA TRP A 442 -20.19 0.44 -3.37
C TRP A 442 -20.38 1.17 -4.71
N GLU A 443 -19.43 2.04 -5.03
CA GLU A 443 -19.28 2.61 -6.37
C GLU A 443 -18.27 1.77 -7.15
N VAL A 444 -18.62 1.40 -8.38
CA VAL A 444 -17.78 0.64 -9.30
C VAL A 444 -17.48 1.51 -10.51
N GLU A 445 -16.20 1.66 -10.84
CA GLU A 445 -15.73 2.49 -11.96
C GLU A 445 -14.69 1.78 -12.81
N GLU A 446 -14.67 2.08 -14.10
CA GLU A 446 -13.61 1.63 -15.00
C GLU A 446 -12.34 2.45 -14.82
N MET A 447 -11.20 1.76 -14.62
CA MET A 447 -9.87 2.38 -14.54
C MET A 447 -9.26 2.62 -15.93
N GLY A 448 -9.74 1.89 -16.94
CA GLY A 448 -9.22 1.91 -18.32
C GLY A 448 -7.95 1.09 -18.57
N VAL A 449 -7.18 0.74 -17.53
CA VAL A 449 -6.05 -0.20 -17.61
C VAL A 449 -6.23 -1.29 -16.56
N PRO A 450 -6.46 -2.55 -16.94
CA PRO A 450 -6.60 -3.65 -15.99
C PRO A 450 -5.28 -3.89 -15.26
N ARG A 451 -5.37 -4.28 -13.98
CA ARG A 451 -4.18 -4.47 -13.15
C ARG A 451 -4.43 -5.52 -12.08
N VAL A 452 -3.62 -6.56 -12.07
CA VAL A 452 -3.40 -7.46 -10.91
C VAL A 452 -2.00 -7.18 -10.37
N MET A 453 -1.76 -7.48 -9.09
CA MET A 453 -0.45 -7.33 -8.43
C MET A 453 0.16 -5.92 -8.60
N GLY A 454 -0.69 -4.91 -8.75
CA GLY A 454 -0.28 -3.51 -8.86
C GLY A 454 0.05 -2.89 -7.51
N ASP A 455 0.68 -1.72 -7.53
CA ASP A 455 0.92 -0.91 -6.34
C ASP A 455 0.06 0.37 -6.40
N SER A 456 -0.36 0.87 -5.23
CA SER A 456 -1.03 2.16 -5.10
C SER A 456 -0.36 3.03 -4.03
N VAL A 457 -0.03 4.27 -4.41
CA VAL A 457 0.69 5.22 -3.54
C VAL A 457 -0.11 6.50 -3.36
N LEU A 458 -0.36 6.90 -2.11
CA LEU A 458 -0.95 8.21 -1.80
C LEU A 458 0.11 9.31 -1.99
N LEU A 459 -0.24 10.36 -2.73
CA LEU A 459 0.60 11.54 -2.93
C LEU A 459 0.26 12.66 -1.93
N PRO A 460 1.19 13.56 -1.59
CA PRO A 460 0.96 14.63 -0.61
C PRO A 460 -0.22 15.56 -0.93
N ASN A 461 -0.51 15.78 -2.22
CA ASN A 461 -1.65 16.58 -2.67
C ASN A 461 -2.99 15.82 -2.65
N GLY A 462 -3.00 14.58 -2.18
CA GLY A 462 -4.19 13.74 -2.04
C GLY A 462 -4.60 12.96 -3.29
N LYS A 463 -3.78 12.99 -4.35
CA LYS A 463 -3.92 12.08 -5.50
C LYS A 463 -3.44 10.68 -5.14
N VAL A 464 -3.82 9.69 -5.94
CA VAL A 464 -3.31 8.32 -5.85
C VAL A 464 -2.57 7.96 -7.13
N LEU A 465 -1.35 7.46 -7.03
CA LEU A 465 -0.62 6.88 -8.15
C LEU A 465 -0.82 5.36 -8.17
N LEU A 466 -1.36 4.83 -9.27
CA LEU A 466 -1.44 3.41 -9.58
C LEU A 466 -0.32 3.04 -10.54
N LEU A 467 0.52 2.08 -10.18
CA LEU A 467 1.70 1.67 -10.96
C LEU A 467 1.98 0.17 -10.79
N ASN A 468 2.98 -0.34 -11.53
CA ASN A 468 3.43 -1.74 -11.48
C ASN A 468 2.31 -2.78 -11.77
N GLY A 469 2.58 -4.05 -11.62
CA GLY A 469 1.62 -5.13 -11.88
C GLY A 469 1.47 -5.54 -13.35
N ALA A 470 0.49 -6.41 -13.57
CA ALA A 470 0.25 -7.13 -14.82
C ALA A 470 -1.18 -6.87 -15.32
N GLN A 471 -1.40 -6.88 -16.63
CA GLN A 471 -2.74 -6.81 -17.22
C GLN A 471 -3.40 -8.19 -17.33
N TRP A 472 -2.62 -9.26 -17.15
CA TRP A 472 -3.05 -10.65 -17.24
C TRP A 472 -2.33 -11.44 -16.15
N GLY A 473 -2.97 -12.48 -15.62
CA GLY A 473 -2.34 -13.38 -14.66
C GLY A 473 -2.80 -13.25 -13.22
N ARG A 474 -1.93 -13.74 -12.33
CA ARG A 474 -2.06 -13.65 -10.87
C ARG A 474 -0.70 -13.57 -10.20
N ALA A 475 -0.69 -13.10 -8.96
CA ALA A 475 0.49 -12.95 -8.12
C ALA A 475 1.00 -14.32 -7.64
N ALA A 476 1.91 -14.95 -8.39
CA ALA A 476 2.54 -16.21 -8.02
C ALA A 476 3.79 -16.48 -8.85
N TYR A 477 4.65 -17.38 -8.37
CA TYR A 477 5.64 -18.04 -9.21
C TYR A 477 4.98 -19.05 -10.16
N SER A 478 5.67 -19.39 -11.25
CA SER A 478 5.27 -20.52 -12.11
C SER A 478 5.15 -21.81 -11.29
N PRO A 479 4.26 -22.75 -11.66
CA PRO A 479 4.19 -24.07 -11.04
C PRO A 479 5.52 -24.85 -11.08
N GLU A 480 6.40 -24.54 -12.04
CA GLU A 480 7.77 -25.08 -12.19
C GLU A 480 8.80 -24.37 -11.28
N GLY A 481 8.36 -23.37 -10.51
CA GLY A 481 9.14 -22.58 -9.56
C GLY A 481 9.63 -21.24 -10.13
N GLN A 482 10.19 -20.40 -9.24
CA GLN A 482 10.64 -19.03 -9.54
C GLN A 482 11.54 -18.93 -10.79
N LYS A 483 12.42 -19.92 -11.02
CA LYS A 483 13.34 -19.92 -12.18
C LYS A 483 12.63 -19.97 -13.53
N ALA A 484 11.40 -20.47 -13.56
CA ALA A 484 10.57 -20.50 -14.76
C ALA A 484 9.74 -19.21 -14.94
N GLY A 485 9.85 -18.24 -14.02
CA GLY A 485 9.14 -16.97 -14.05
C GLY A 485 7.95 -16.91 -13.10
N GLY A 486 7.06 -15.94 -13.36
CA GLY A 486 5.82 -15.72 -12.62
C GLY A 486 4.58 -16.11 -13.41
N GLN A 487 3.42 -15.97 -12.77
CA GLN A 487 2.11 -16.17 -13.41
C GLN A 487 1.44 -14.84 -13.80
N GLY A 488 2.21 -13.74 -13.88
CA GLY A 488 1.78 -12.46 -14.44
C GLY A 488 2.33 -12.26 -15.85
N SER A 489 1.53 -11.74 -16.76
CA SER A 489 1.95 -11.38 -18.12
C SER A 489 1.36 -10.04 -18.54
N HIS A 490 1.85 -9.51 -19.67
CA HIS A 490 1.47 -8.21 -20.21
C HIS A 490 1.61 -7.11 -19.14
N PRO A 491 2.85 -6.75 -18.75
CA PRO A 491 3.09 -5.74 -17.73
C PRO A 491 2.20 -4.51 -17.92
N ALA A 492 1.64 -3.98 -16.84
CA ALA A 492 0.78 -2.80 -16.88
C ALA A 492 1.63 -1.53 -17.09
N THR A 493 2.04 -1.33 -18.35
CA THR A 493 3.02 -0.32 -18.80
C THR A 493 2.63 1.11 -18.48
N GLN A 494 1.34 1.39 -18.36
CA GLN A 494 0.75 2.71 -18.20
C GLN A 494 0.33 2.91 -16.73
N PRO A 495 1.08 3.68 -15.92
CA PRO A 495 0.59 4.12 -14.62
C PRO A 495 -0.55 5.12 -14.78
N LEU A 496 -1.38 5.23 -13.74
CA LEU A 496 -2.54 6.13 -13.68
C LEU A 496 -2.45 7.01 -12.44
N ILE A 497 -2.83 8.27 -12.58
CA ILE A 497 -3.18 9.13 -11.45
C ILE A 497 -4.70 9.06 -11.27
N TYR A 498 -5.13 8.77 -10.05
CA TYR A 498 -6.51 8.86 -9.61
C TYR A 498 -6.71 10.14 -8.80
N GLU A 499 -7.67 10.98 -9.21
CA GLU A 499 -8.08 12.22 -8.53
C GLU A 499 -9.42 12.02 -7.81
N PRO A 500 -9.43 11.80 -6.48
CA PRO A 500 -10.63 11.35 -5.77
C PRO A 500 -11.84 12.28 -5.77
N TRP A 501 -11.61 13.57 -6.04
CA TRP A 501 -12.61 14.64 -6.05
C TRP A 501 -13.27 14.85 -7.41
N ARG A 502 -12.76 14.22 -8.48
CA ARG A 502 -13.38 14.31 -9.81
C ARG A 502 -14.71 13.53 -9.82
N PRO A 503 -15.67 13.92 -10.69
CA PRO A 503 -16.86 13.13 -10.95
C PRO A 503 -16.51 11.69 -11.35
N ALA A 504 -17.41 10.76 -11.05
CA ALA A 504 -17.29 9.36 -11.46
C ALA A 504 -17.08 9.26 -12.98
N GLY A 505 -16.16 8.40 -13.42
CA GLY A 505 -15.78 8.24 -14.83
C GLY A 505 -14.73 9.25 -15.34
N GLU A 506 -14.37 10.26 -14.56
CA GLU A 506 -13.36 11.28 -14.91
C GLU A 506 -12.16 11.28 -13.93
N ARG A 507 -12.03 10.24 -13.11
CA ARG A 507 -11.04 10.20 -12.01
C ARG A 507 -9.66 9.73 -12.45
N TYR A 508 -9.51 9.05 -13.58
CA TYR A 508 -8.28 8.37 -14.01
C TYR A 508 -7.54 9.11 -15.13
N PHE A 509 -6.25 9.37 -14.92
CA PHE A 509 -5.38 10.08 -15.86
C PHE A 509 -4.10 9.29 -16.15
N PRO A 510 -3.84 8.90 -17.41
CA PRO A 510 -2.57 8.25 -17.76
C PRO A 510 -1.39 9.21 -17.62
N VAL A 511 -0.28 8.71 -17.08
CA VAL A 511 0.99 9.46 -16.90
C VAL A 511 2.13 8.84 -17.72
N ALA A 512 3.40 9.20 -17.47
CA ALA A 512 4.50 8.60 -18.22
C ALA A 512 4.57 7.07 -18.04
N ALA A 513 4.67 6.33 -19.14
CA ALA A 513 4.78 4.87 -19.12
C ALA A 513 6.06 4.41 -18.40
N ASN A 514 5.96 3.33 -17.61
CA ASN A 514 7.11 2.78 -16.89
C ASN A 514 8.02 2.02 -17.86
N PRO A 515 9.31 2.41 -18.00
CA PRO A 515 10.22 1.76 -18.93
C PRO A 515 10.78 0.42 -18.41
N ILE A 516 10.49 -0.01 -17.18
CA ILE A 516 10.92 -1.31 -16.65
C ILE A 516 9.67 -2.10 -16.22
N PRO A 517 9.52 -3.37 -16.63
CA PRO A 517 8.43 -4.20 -16.16
C PRO A 517 8.56 -4.46 -14.65
N ARG A 518 7.46 -4.29 -13.92
CA ARG A 518 7.36 -4.51 -12.47
C ARG A 518 6.15 -5.39 -12.22
N LEU A 519 6.36 -6.68 -11.97
CA LEU A 519 5.32 -7.69 -11.77
C LEU A 519 5.37 -8.18 -10.31
N TYR A 520 5.16 -9.47 -10.09
CA TYR A 520 5.14 -10.06 -8.76
C TYR A 520 6.43 -9.76 -7.99
N HIS A 521 6.26 -9.39 -6.71
CA HIS A 521 7.30 -8.86 -5.82
C HIS A 521 7.90 -7.51 -6.23
N SER A 522 7.20 -6.68 -7.00
CA SER A 522 7.48 -5.24 -7.03
C SER A 522 7.02 -4.55 -5.75
N THR A 523 7.60 -3.37 -5.50
CA THR A 523 7.20 -2.46 -4.44
C THR A 523 7.16 -1.03 -4.95
N ALA A 524 6.33 -0.20 -4.30
CA ALA A 524 6.35 1.24 -4.50
C ALA A 524 6.30 2.01 -3.17
N CYS A 525 7.05 3.11 -3.08
CA CYS A 525 7.11 3.94 -1.88
C CYS A 525 7.19 5.43 -2.21
N LEU A 526 6.39 6.25 -1.52
CA LEU A 526 6.59 7.71 -1.55
C LEU A 526 7.94 8.05 -0.93
N HIS A 527 8.75 8.79 -1.67
CA HIS A 527 10.03 9.32 -1.22
C HIS A 527 9.85 10.72 -0.63
N ARG A 528 10.73 11.13 0.29
CA ARG A 528 10.63 12.47 0.92
C ARG A 528 10.72 13.63 -0.07
N THR A 529 11.35 13.44 -1.23
CA THR A 529 11.38 14.47 -2.31
C THR A 529 10.01 14.69 -2.93
N GLY A 530 9.04 13.82 -2.67
CA GLY A 530 7.72 13.82 -3.31
C GLY A 530 7.62 12.93 -4.56
N GLU A 531 8.74 12.34 -4.98
CA GLU A 531 8.81 11.30 -6.02
C GLU A 531 8.34 9.95 -5.46
N VAL A 532 8.09 8.98 -6.34
CA VAL A 532 7.72 7.61 -5.95
C VAL A 532 8.81 6.63 -6.40
N ILE A 533 9.37 5.89 -5.44
CA ILE A 533 10.25 4.75 -5.71
C ILE A 533 9.42 3.61 -6.30
N SER A 534 9.88 3.04 -7.41
CA SER A 534 9.43 1.74 -7.92
C SER A 534 10.62 0.79 -7.97
N ALA A 535 10.49 -0.36 -7.32
CA ALA A 535 11.58 -1.29 -7.10
C ALA A 535 11.11 -2.76 -7.15
N GLY A 536 12.06 -3.68 -7.13
CA GLY A 536 11.78 -5.12 -7.05
C GLY A 536 11.21 -5.73 -8.32
N CYS A 537 10.64 -6.91 -8.15
CA CYS A 537 10.29 -7.94 -9.12
C CYS A 537 11.37 -9.02 -9.29
N ASP A 538 10.99 -10.25 -8.98
CA ASP A 538 11.79 -11.46 -9.22
C ASP A 538 11.08 -12.41 -10.21
N THR A 539 10.24 -11.84 -11.07
CA THR A 539 9.56 -12.54 -12.16
C THR A 539 9.65 -11.78 -13.49
N CYS A 540 10.51 -10.75 -13.56
CA CYS A 540 10.57 -9.76 -14.65
C CYS A 540 11.73 -10.00 -15.63
N SER A 541 11.83 -11.23 -16.17
CA SER A 541 12.80 -11.54 -17.23
C SER A 541 12.41 -10.91 -18.58
N ASP A 542 13.32 -11.01 -19.55
CA ASP A 542 13.08 -10.67 -20.96
C ASP A 542 12.12 -11.64 -21.68
N SER A 543 11.78 -12.76 -21.05
CA SER A 543 10.83 -13.76 -21.56
C SER A 543 9.39 -13.56 -21.09
N VAL A 544 9.09 -12.50 -20.32
CA VAL A 544 7.72 -12.20 -19.89
C VAL A 544 6.83 -11.96 -21.13
N PRO A 545 5.69 -12.66 -21.28
CA PRO A 545 4.78 -12.40 -22.39
C PRO A 545 4.20 -10.98 -22.33
N GLY A 546 4.01 -10.34 -23.48
CA GLY A 546 3.41 -9.00 -23.56
C GLY A 546 4.34 -7.83 -23.22
N LEU A 547 5.66 -8.06 -23.17
CA LEU A 547 6.64 -6.96 -23.15
C LEU A 547 6.50 -6.09 -24.41
N THR A 548 6.55 -4.77 -24.21
CA THR A 548 6.50 -3.80 -25.31
C THR A 548 7.91 -3.32 -25.66
N ALA A 549 8.11 -2.78 -26.87
CA ALA A 549 9.39 -2.20 -27.27
C ALA A 549 9.81 -0.97 -26.43
N ALA A 550 8.88 -0.38 -25.67
CA ALA A 550 9.15 0.71 -24.74
C ALA A 550 9.72 0.23 -23.40
N MET A 551 9.71 -1.08 -23.13
CA MET A 551 10.20 -1.67 -21.90
C MET A 551 11.62 -2.21 -22.05
N THR A 552 12.40 -2.04 -20.98
CA THR A 552 13.76 -2.52 -20.84
C THR A 552 13.81 -3.55 -19.71
N PRO A 553 13.54 -4.84 -19.99
CA PRO A 553 13.66 -5.90 -19.00
C PRO A 553 15.11 -6.02 -18.51
N ASN A 554 15.33 -6.71 -17.38
CA ASN A 554 16.68 -6.93 -16.88
C ASN A 554 17.43 -7.93 -17.80
N PRO A 555 18.54 -7.51 -18.43
CA PRO A 555 19.29 -8.39 -19.34
C PRO A 555 19.97 -9.57 -18.62
N LYS A 556 20.06 -9.53 -17.28
CA LYS A 556 20.69 -10.57 -16.45
C LYS A 556 19.69 -11.59 -15.89
N GLY A 557 18.43 -11.56 -16.34
CA GLY A 557 17.39 -12.52 -15.96
C GLY A 557 16.28 -11.89 -15.11
N LEU A 558 15.56 -12.72 -14.36
CA LEU A 558 14.31 -12.34 -13.67
C LEU A 558 14.45 -11.40 -12.45
N LEU A 559 15.64 -11.28 -11.85
CA LEU A 559 15.86 -10.55 -10.59
C LEU A 559 16.09 -9.06 -10.83
N GLU A 560 15.04 -8.25 -10.78
CA GLU A 560 15.13 -6.81 -11.01
C GLU A 560 15.59 -6.06 -9.75
N LYS A 561 16.84 -5.61 -9.79
CA LYS A 561 17.52 -4.92 -8.69
C LYS A 561 17.71 -3.42 -8.94
N ARG A 562 17.36 -2.93 -10.13
CA ARG A 562 17.39 -1.49 -10.44
C ARG A 562 16.26 -0.79 -9.71
N LEU A 563 16.54 0.42 -9.27
CA LEU A 563 15.59 1.30 -8.60
C LEU A 563 15.19 2.41 -9.56
N GLN A 564 13.91 2.76 -9.61
CA GLN A 564 13.42 3.90 -10.39
C GLN A 564 12.73 4.91 -9.49
N LEU A 565 12.81 6.18 -9.88
CA LEU A 565 11.94 7.22 -9.36
C LEU A 565 10.97 7.68 -10.44
N PHE A 566 9.69 7.74 -10.08
CA PHE A 566 8.65 8.44 -10.80
C PHE A 566 8.51 9.85 -10.24
N THR A 567 8.61 10.85 -11.10
CA THR A 567 8.38 12.25 -10.76
C THR A 567 6.98 12.64 -11.24
N PRO A 568 6.01 12.91 -10.35
CA PRO A 568 4.70 13.46 -10.72
C PRO A 568 4.82 14.81 -11.44
N ALA A 569 3.83 15.15 -12.27
CA ALA A 569 3.84 16.38 -13.03
C ALA A 569 3.86 17.63 -12.14
N GLU A 570 3.28 17.52 -10.95
CA GLU A 570 3.16 18.53 -9.91
C GLU A 570 4.49 18.91 -9.24
N ILE A 571 5.54 18.10 -9.45
CA ILE A 571 6.89 18.38 -8.94
C ILE A 571 7.97 18.21 -10.02
N ALA A 572 7.56 18.21 -11.29
CA ALA A 572 8.47 18.07 -12.41
C ALA A 572 9.45 19.28 -12.49
N PRO A 573 10.64 19.11 -13.09
CA PRO A 573 11.58 20.21 -13.28
C PRO A 573 10.92 21.43 -13.92
N GLY A 574 11.13 22.61 -13.32
CA GLY A 574 10.52 23.87 -13.75
C GLY A 574 9.17 24.20 -13.11
N VAL A 575 8.59 23.30 -12.31
CA VAL A 575 7.42 23.61 -11.47
C VAL A 575 7.86 24.35 -10.21
N ALA A 576 7.18 25.45 -9.91
CA ALA A 576 7.36 26.20 -8.67
C ALA A 576 6.84 25.39 -7.48
N ARG A 577 7.67 25.21 -6.45
CA ARG A 577 7.34 24.42 -5.26
C ARG A 577 7.61 25.24 -4.00
N PRO A 578 6.76 25.17 -2.96
CA PRO A 578 7.11 25.69 -1.64
C PRO A 578 8.35 24.97 -1.10
N VAL A 579 9.21 25.68 -0.37
CA VAL A 579 10.39 25.12 0.30
C VAL A 579 10.27 25.40 1.80
N ILE A 580 10.09 24.36 2.59
CA ILE A 580 10.01 24.48 4.05
C ILE A 580 11.39 24.88 4.58
N THR A 581 11.49 26.03 5.23
CA THR A 581 12.72 26.53 5.84
C THR A 581 12.74 26.24 7.35
N ARG A 582 11.57 26.14 7.98
CA ARG A 582 11.45 25.81 9.40
C ARG A 582 10.13 25.09 9.69
N ALA A 583 10.22 23.99 10.41
CA ALA A 583 9.11 23.25 11.00
C ALA A 583 9.54 22.72 12.38
N PRO A 584 8.61 22.45 13.31
CA PRO A 584 8.95 21.80 14.57
C PRO A 584 9.45 20.36 14.32
N GLY A 585 10.36 19.87 15.16
CA GLY A 585 10.84 18.48 15.09
C GLY A 585 9.84 17.46 15.64
N SER A 586 8.96 17.91 16.54
CA SER A 586 7.86 17.12 17.09
C SER A 586 6.62 17.98 17.27
N ILE A 587 5.44 17.35 17.25
CA ILE A 587 4.15 17.99 17.52
C ILE A 587 3.32 17.17 18.50
N ALA A 588 2.61 17.85 19.40
CA ALA A 588 1.59 17.29 20.28
C ALA A 588 0.21 17.39 19.61
N ARG A 589 -0.70 16.50 19.97
CA ARG A 589 -2.11 16.61 19.55
C ARG A 589 -2.77 17.85 20.16
N ASP A 590 -3.80 18.35 19.49
CA ASP A 590 -4.58 19.55 19.84
C ASP A 590 -3.80 20.88 19.91
N GLU A 591 -2.50 20.89 19.63
CA GLU A 591 -1.72 22.13 19.57
C GLU A 591 -1.77 22.79 18.19
N THR A 592 -1.33 24.05 18.13
CA THR A 592 -1.04 24.73 16.86
C THR A 592 0.45 24.96 16.71
N PHE A 593 0.97 24.83 15.49
CA PHE A 593 2.37 25.08 15.18
C PHE A 593 2.52 25.88 13.90
N THR A 594 3.64 26.60 13.78
CA THR A 594 3.94 27.45 12.62
C THR A 594 5.00 26.80 11.75
N VAL A 595 4.76 26.82 10.44
CA VAL A 595 5.72 26.41 9.42
C VAL A 595 6.17 27.65 8.67
N GLU A 596 7.48 27.85 8.56
CA GLU A 596 8.08 28.89 7.73
C GLU A 596 8.58 28.28 6.42
N PHE A 597 8.38 29.00 5.31
CA PHE A 597 8.74 28.53 3.98
C PHE A 597 9.03 29.70 3.04
N THR A 598 9.68 29.40 1.92
CA THR A 598 9.75 30.30 0.75
C THR A 598 8.88 29.72 -0.37
N TYR A 599 8.27 30.58 -1.18
CA TYR A 599 7.51 30.12 -2.33
C TYR A 599 7.48 31.19 -3.42
N GLU A 600 8.45 31.07 -4.32
CA GLU A 600 8.54 31.90 -5.51
C GLU A 600 7.85 31.21 -6.67
N ALA A 601 6.99 31.94 -7.39
CA ALA A 601 6.56 31.48 -8.70
C ALA A 601 7.78 31.30 -9.59
N ALA A 602 7.85 30.18 -10.31
CA ALA A 602 8.89 29.95 -11.31
C ALA A 602 8.79 31.11 -12.30
N GLY A 603 9.81 31.99 -12.27
CA GLY A 603 9.70 33.30 -12.91
C GLY A 603 9.28 33.19 -14.37
N ASP A 604 8.40 34.09 -14.79
CA ASP A 604 8.32 34.49 -16.20
C ASP A 604 9.73 34.97 -16.60
N ALA A 605 10.56 34.07 -17.12
CA ALA A 605 11.83 34.38 -17.76
C ALA A 605 11.60 35.06 -19.12
N GLY A 606 10.68 36.01 -19.17
CA GLY A 606 10.27 36.78 -20.33
C GLY A 606 9.66 38.08 -19.83
N GLY A 607 10.49 39.11 -19.69
CA GLY A 607 10.05 40.46 -19.35
C GLY A 607 8.92 40.91 -20.26
N GLY A 608 7.78 41.19 -19.65
CA GLY A 608 6.59 41.72 -20.31
C GLY A 608 5.57 42.10 -19.25
N GLY A 609 5.63 43.35 -18.78
CA GLY A 609 4.62 43.85 -17.85
C GLY A 609 3.22 43.70 -18.44
N GLY A 610 2.31 43.12 -17.66
CA GLY A 610 0.88 43.20 -17.90
C GLY A 610 0.11 41.89 -17.84
N GLN A 611 -0.20 41.42 -16.64
CA GLN A 611 -1.53 41.01 -16.15
C GLN A 611 -1.33 40.33 -14.79
N GLY A 612 -2.07 40.76 -13.77
CA GLY A 612 -1.91 40.31 -12.39
C GLY A 612 -2.15 38.80 -12.23
N THR A 613 -1.09 38.01 -12.34
CA THR A 613 -1.09 36.63 -11.92
C THR A 613 -1.25 36.61 -10.40
N LYS A 614 -2.37 36.05 -9.92
CA LYS A 614 -2.59 35.82 -8.49
C LYS A 614 -1.33 35.13 -7.94
N PRO A 615 -0.73 35.63 -6.84
CA PRO A 615 0.46 34.99 -6.28
C PRO A 615 0.11 33.54 -5.93
N LEU A 616 1.01 32.61 -6.26
CA LEU A 616 0.88 31.22 -5.82
C LEU A 616 0.93 31.20 -4.28
N THR A 617 -0.05 30.52 -3.69
CA THR A 617 -0.17 30.36 -2.24
C THR A 617 -0.11 28.89 -1.86
N VAL A 618 0.41 28.62 -0.67
CA VAL A 618 0.19 27.33 0.00
C VAL A 618 -1.26 27.28 0.45
N ALA A 619 -1.99 26.27 -0.02
CA ALA A 619 -3.42 26.10 0.26
C ALA A 619 -3.69 25.07 1.36
N ALA A 620 -2.76 24.14 1.56
CA ALA A 620 -2.90 23.09 2.56
C ALA A 620 -1.54 22.56 3.03
N ALA A 621 -1.56 21.76 4.08
CA ALA A 621 -0.44 20.94 4.50
C ALA A 621 -0.92 19.52 4.81
N SER A 622 -0.05 18.53 4.66
CA SER A 622 -0.38 17.12 4.91
C SER A 622 0.72 16.43 5.68
N LEU A 623 0.35 15.58 6.64
CA LEU A 623 1.21 14.56 7.24
C LEU A 623 1.06 13.26 6.47
N VAL A 624 2.19 12.65 6.13
CA VAL A 624 2.24 11.38 5.40
C VAL A 624 3.04 10.37 6.22
N THR A 625 2.48 9.18 6.41
CA THR A 625 3.18 8.12 7.16
C THR A 625 4.39 7.58 6.40
N PRO A 626 5.38 7.02 7.11
CA PRO A 626 6.52 6.35 6.51
C PRO A 626 6.07 5.20 5.60
N CYS A 627 6.72 5.03 4.45
CA CYS A 627 6.42 3.91 3.59
C CYS A 627 6.91 2.59 4.19
N ALA A 628 6.05 1.58 4.15
CA ALA A 628 6.38 0.17 4.33
C ALA A 628 5.46 -0.65 3.42
N ALA A 629 6.02 -1.25 2.38
CA ALA A 629 5.25 -1.90 1.32
C ALA A 629 5.83 -3.26 0.92
N THR A 630 4.94 -4.20 0.62
CA THR A 630 5.28 -5.51 0.07
C THR A 630 4.05 -6.12 -0.62
N HIS A 631 4.26 -6.92 -1.66
CA HIS A 631 3.19 -7.69 -2.33
C HIS A 631 1.91 -6.88 -2.60
N SER A 632 2.03 -5.67 -3.16
CA SER A 632 0.93 -4.77 -3.52
C SER A 632 0.23 -4.04 -2.36
N ILE A 633 0.74 -4.15 -1.13
CA ILE A 633 0.10 -3.61 0.07
C ILE A 633 1.06 -2.77 0.90
N GLY A 634 0.56 -1.64 1.40
CA GLY A 634 1.18 -0.84 2.46
C GLY A 634 0.15 -0.45 3.51
N TRP A 635 -0.01 -1.26 4.56
CA TRP A 635 -1.07 -1.12 5.58
C TRP A 635 -1.08 0.23 6.30
N ASN A 636 0.12 0.79 6.53
CA ASN A 636 0.29 2.01 7.30
C ASN A 636 0.21 3.28 6.45
N GLN A 637 0.09 3.16 5.12
CA GLN A 637 0.03 4.32 4.23
C GLN A 637 -1.18 5.20 4.57
N ARG A 638 -0.90 6.49 4.85
CA ARG A 638 -1.88 7.52 5.20
C ARG A 638 -1.41 8.86 4.70
N VAL A 639 -2.35 9.69 4.26
CA VAL A 639 -2.16 11.13 4.07
C VAL A 639 -3.26 11.81 4.89
N VAL A 640 -2.85 12.66 5.83
CA VAL A 640 -3.76 13.41 6.72
C VAL A 640 -3.55 14.88 6.48
N PHE A 641 -4.55 15.56 5.91
CA PHE A 641 -4.53 17.00 5.77
C PHE A 641 -4.69 17.67 7.14
N LEU A 642 -3.93 18.74 7.36
CA LEU A 642 -3.96 19.52 8.58
C LEU A 642 -4.87 20.74 8.41
N GLN A 643 -5.55 21.13 9.48
CA GLN A 643 -6.36 22.34 9.47
C GLN A 643 -5.44 23.56 9.43
N VAL A 644 -5.68 24.43 8.45
CA VAL A 644 -4.99 25.72 8.34
C VAL A 644 -5.69 26.72 9.28
N VAL A 645 -4.99 27.13 10.33
CA VAL A 645 -5.47 28.11 11.32
C VAL A 645 -5.20 29.52 10.83
N THR A 646 -3.97 29.78 10.41
CA THR A 646 -3.57 31.05 9.79
C THR A 646 -3.08 30.75 8.38
N PRO A 647 -3.80 31.17 7.33
CA PRO A 647 -3.43 30.86 5.96
C PRO A 647 -2.21 31.66 5.52
N ASP A 648 -1.57 31.16 4.47
CA ASP A 648 -0.52 31.87 3.75
C ASP A 648 -1.09 33.17 3.12
N SER A 649 -0.50 34.31 3.50
CA SER A 649 -0.98 35.64 3.13
C SER A 649 -0.76 36.02 1.67
N GLY A 650 0.01 35.26 0.89
CA GLY A 650 0.37 35.66 -0.47
C GLY A 650 1.60 36.57 -0.55
N ALA A 651 2.09 37.08 0.59
CA ALA A 651 3.15 38.09 0.66
C ALA A 651 4.21 37.70 1.68
N GLY A 652 5.49 37.84 1.32
CA GLY A 652 6.59 37.68 2.28
C GLY A 652 6.57 38.76 3.36
N ALA A 653 7.19 38.48 4.51
CA ALA A 653 7.24 39.39 5.67
C ALA A 653 7.77 40.82 5.37
N SER A 654 8.44 41.03 4.24
CA SER A 654 8.99 42.31 3.78
C SER A 654 8.20 43.01 2.66
N GLY A 655 6.99 42.54 2.32
CA GLY A 655 6.12 43.20 1.33
C GLY A 655 6.49 42.97 -0.14
N GLY A 656 7.52 42.17 -0.42
CA GLY A 656 7.83 41.63 -1.75
C GLY A 656 7.49 40.15 -1.83
N GLY A 657 7.09 39.65 -3.00
CA GLY A 657 6.72 38.25 -3.25
C GLY A 657 7.82 37.20 -2.99
N GLY A 658 9.03 37.68 -2.62
CA GLY A 658 10.31 36.98 -2.45
C GLY A 658 10.67 36.47 -1.04
N GLY A 659 9.89 36.83 -0.02
CA GLY A 659 10.29 36.73 1.39
C GLY A 659 9.85 35.45 2.09
N THR A 660 10.45 35.16 3.26
CA THR A 660 9.94 34.12 4.17
C THR A 660 8.46 34.37 4.46
N ARG A 661 7.67 33.33 4.24
CA ARG A 661 6.23 33.24 4.49
C ARG A 661 6.01 32.22 5.60
N SER A 662 4.84 32.30 6.22
CA SER A 662 4.45 31.33 7.23
C SER A 662 2.97 31.03 7.15
N LEU A 663 2.61 29.86 7.68
CA LEU A 663 1.24 29.47 7.93
C LEU A 663 1.19 28.71 9.25
N THR A 664 0.08 28.84 9.97
CA THR A 664 -0.15 28.15 11.24
C THR A 664 -1.11 27.00 11.00
N LEU A 665 -0.74 25.82 11.48
CA LEU A 665 -1.49 24.57 11.36
C LEU A 665 -1.96 24.11 12.73
N ALA A 666 -3.12 23.47 12.79
CA ALA A 666 -3.48 22.64 13.93
C ALA A 666 -2.91 21.23 13.74
N ALA A 667 -2.30 20.69 14.78
CA ALA A 667 -1.93 19.28 14.84
C ALA A 667 -3.19 18.39 14.82
N PRO A 668 -3.08 17.09 14.47
CA PRO A 668 -4.20 16.16 14.52
C PRO A 668 -4.88 16.17 15.90
N PRO A 669 -6.22 16.13 15.97
CA PRO A 669 -6.92 16.24 17.24
C PRO A 669 -6.83 14.95 18.06
N SER A 670 -6.79 15.05 19.39
CA SER A 670 -6.83 13.90 20.31
C SER A 670 -8.11 13.08 20.17
N SER A 671 -9.22 13.74 19.80
CA SER A 671 -10.50 13.10 19.50
C SER A 671 -10.46 12.09 18.34
N HIS A 672 -9.39 12.12 17.53
CA HIS A 672 -9.16 11.19 16.43
C HIS A 672 -7.76 10.56 16.53
N PRO A 673 -7.54 9.71 17.54
CA PRO A 673 -6.22 9.19 17.87
C PRO A 673 -5.69 8.24 16.79
N GLY A 674 -6.56 7.63 15.98
CA GLY A 674 -6.14 6.77 14.88
C GLY A 674 -5.71 7.48 13.61
N LEU A 675 -5.86 8.81 13.46
CA LEU A 675 -5.44 9.53 12.24
C LEU A 675 -3.94 9.38 11.96
N THR A 676 -3.14 9.67 12.97
CA THR A 676 -1.68 9.66 12.94
C THR A 676 -1.18 8.88 14.15
N PRO A 677 -0.99 7.55 14.04
CA PRO A 677 -0.37 6.77 15.10
C PRO A 677 0.95 7.43 15.56
N PRO A 678 1.37 7.31 16.83
CA PRO A 678 2.58 7.95 17.30
C PRO A 678 3.82 7.60 16.46
N GLY A 679 4.70 8.58 16.24
CA GLY A 679 5.96 8.42 15.52
C GLY A 679 6.16 9.37 14.35
N TRP A 680 7.14 9.03 13.50
CA TRP A 680 7.60 9.90 12.42
C TRP A 680 6.61 10.01 11.25
N HIS A 681 6.39 11.23 10.77
CA HIS A 681 5.61 11.54 9.57
C HIS A 681 6.37 12.54 8.71
N LEU A 682 6.16 12.50 7.39
CA LEU A 682 6.59 13.57 6.51
C LEU A 682 5.53 14.67 6.47
N LEU A 683 5.93 15.89 6.79
CA LEU A 683 5.13 17.10 6.59
C LEU A 683 5.44 17.69 5.21
N PHE A 684 4.39 17.86 4.41
CA PHE A 684 4.43 18.54 3.10
C PHE A 684 3.55 19.78 3.12
N LEU A 685 3.98 20.82 2.39
CA LEU A 685 3.13 21.95 2.01
C LEU A 685 2.59 21.74 0.60
N VAL A 686 1.29 21.98 0.42
CA VAL A 686 0.58 21.80 -0.85
C VAL A 686 0.10 23.16 -1.35
N ALA A 687 0.53 23.52 -2.55
CA ALA A 687 0.16 24.75 -3.21
C ALA A 687 -1.25 24.70 -3.83
N SER A 688 -1.80 25.89 -4.11
CA SER A 688 -3.13 26.05 -4.71
C SER A 688 -3.29 25.43 -6.11
N ASP A 689 -2.19 25.17 -6.83
CA ASP A 689 -2.17 24.51 -8.14
C ASP A 689 -1.95 22.99 -8.03
N GLY A 690 -1.80 22.46 -6.81
CA GLY A 690 -1.54 21.06 -6.52
C GLY A 690 -0.06 20.66 -6.52
N SER A 691 0.87 21.59 -6.78
CA SER A 691 2.30 21.36 -6.52
C SER A 691 2.55 21.23 -5.03
N TYR A 692 3.66 20.59 -4.64
CA TYR A 692 3.97 20.38 -3.23
C TYR A 692 5.47 20.41 -2.95
N SER A 693 5.82 20.73 -1.71
CA SER A 693 7.19 20.84 -1.24
C SER A 693 7.92 19.49 -1.25
N GLU A 694 9.19 19.48 -0.87
CA GLU A 694 9.77 18.28 -0.28
C GLU A 694 9.24 18.10 1.15
N GLY A 695 9.23 16.87 1.62
CA GLY A 695 8.80 16.50 2.96
C GLY A 695 9.91 16.68 3.99
N VAL A 696 9.52 17.18 5.16
CA VAL A 696 10.37 17.22 6.36
C VAL A 696 9.82 16.27 7.42
N TRP A 697 10.70 15.56 8.11
CA TRP A 697 10.28 14.65 9.18
C TRP A 697 9.81 15.43 10.40
N VAL A 698 8.64 15.07 10.91
CA VAL A 698 8.05 15.56 12.16
C VAL A 698 7.60 14.35 12.97
N ASN A 699 7.95 14.29 14.25
CA ASN A 699 7.49 13.23 15.13
C ASN A 699 6.16 13.63 15.80
N VAL A 700 5.10 12.84 15.59
CA VAL A 700 3.82 12.99 16.31
C VAL A 700 3.95 12.25 17.63
N MET A 701 3.90 12.99 18.74
CA MET A 701 4.13 12.42 20.06
C MET A 701 2.97 11.49 20.48
N ALA A 702 3.29 10.44 21.24
CA ALA A 702 2.29 9.69 21.99
C ALA A 702 1.62 10.59 23.05
N GLU A 703 0.36 10.29 23.36
CA GLU A 703 -0.40 10.91 24.45
C GLU A 703 -0.07 10.32 25.82
#